data_AF-A0A370BM81-F1
#
_entry.id   AF-A0A370BM81-F1
#
_cell.length_a   1.000
_cell.length_b   1.000
_cell.length_c   1.000
_cell.angle_alpha   90.00
_cell.angle_beta   90.00
_cell.angle_gamma   90.00
#
_symmetry.space_group_name_H-M   'P 1'
#
loop_
_entity.id
_entity.type
_entity.pdbx_description
1 polymer ?
#
loop_
_entity_poly.entity_id
_entity_poly.type
_entity_poly.pdbx_seq_one_letter_code
_entity_poly.pdbx_strand_id
1 'polypeptide(L)'
;MGASESKLVFKQGIFRLSEEKDIPADDPYWARFWELPESSEDVFSLFTPADIRRIRDHALSNFETLLLSVTSRLTVLKNHPSFPDPELAPDRDALNCVRILTRLLPFVYEAEHLEEWEEKFFWTRRKKRTREAQVAAEVLFDEAQAEDLDQTAPRATGFEDAKPLAEELIDNLLELLFYTNFTIPPLPTAKSKVSYSIWQSGVGCNTSMGSTKELENNRCEILRLLLTLTGKAMYMPSSLLPVQGVKAITYMTTCSDKQVVLTLLCSLLNTAIKYNPASWRVPYDHVVWKDPKQILVIYCLQFLLVLLLYPVPEDGRGAPPKNYYRHYFGRLHRPQDFQFLTDGMTRILNQPMQATNSYLPGSQRSVKWAPEMLVLFWEALQCNKRFRSFIIDSNRSHDFVILCIFYAIEYKSDPSKQGVVRMCIFIMQTMSVEPNFGQSLNTKFEAQETLPQSIRIPAFRGSYADFLIMSIHTLITASKGKLNTVYPALLAIINNIAPHVEHLSPSSCSKLLQLFSSMSAPSFLLANETNHTLLSSVLESINSILEHQFTKNPFLVYAILKYRKRFEAVREFTLESGQQEIERQNERRKSSSGSHEFVGSPVLSASEEEHPVSSDTRSPLGRIPEENSPFSIGGDEDSDDEGEGRDTPAQDSPSVQTSRRPSISSVIEESVPLQLRGMSEKARGKMPAGQPSFSRQNSMTSQSSLSAAFPTSSSGFTPTTAWLESWLAELPLHTILTIVSAIAPHVPEAAFRSASSPEARTLISNLPSFLEDPAIHTIVSEPSPVRVHSFEWSALSMGWYESLLWGFIFSSEMVVGTASGATPGTVGVWNGTSIKLFKVQEAAAQGPTLLAPKGAVDAVGSNLVQRIGNLSFRRSSTQESQTSSRPPSIREV
;
A
#
# COMPACT_ATOMS: atom_id res chain seq x y z
N MET A 1 -41.45 -18.26 -12.18
CA MET A 1 -41.67 -19.01 -10.93
C MET A 1 -40.48 -19.90 -10.54
N GLY A 2 -39.52 -20.23 -11.42
CA GLY A 2 -38.42 -21.19 -11.11
C GLY A 2 -37.25 -20.69 -10.23
N ALA A 3 -36.85 -19.41 -10.29
CA ALA A 3 -35.65 -18.96 -9.57
C ALA A 3 -35.74 -19.08 -8.04
N SER A 4 -36.91 -18.82 -7.45
CA SER A 4 -37.11 -18.96 -5.99
C SER A 4 -37.12 -20.42 -5.54
N GLU A 5 -37.62 -21.32 -6.39
CA GLU A 5 -37.65 -22.76 -6.14
C GLU A 5 -36.25 -23.36 -6.21
N SER A 6 -35.45 -23.01 -7.22
CA SER A 6 -34.05 -23.43 -7.35
C SER A 6 -33.20 -23.02 -6.14
N LYS A 7 -33.39 -21.79 -5.62
CA LYS A 7 -32.70 -21.30 -4.40
C LYS A 7 -33.08 -22.11 -3.16
N LEU A 8 -34.36 -22.48 -3.02
CA LEU A 8 -34.84 -23.30 -1.92
C LEU A 8 -34.23 -24.71 -1.99
N VAL A 9 -34.23 -25.34 -3.17
CA VAL A 9 -33.64 -26.67 -3.40
C VAL A 9 -32.13 -26.65 -3.13
N PHE A 10 -31.44 -25.60 -3.56
CA PHE A 10 -30.01 -25.42 -3.25
C PHE A 10 -29.77 -25.31 -1.74
N LYS A 11 -30.60 -24.53 -1.03
CA LYS A 11 -30.48 -24.38 0.43
C LYS A 11 -30.79 -25.68 1.19
N GLN A 12 -31.78 -26.44 0.76
CA GLN A 12 -32.05 -27.79 1.30
C GLN A 12 -30.85 -28.72 1.03
N GLY A 13 -30.25 -28.61 -0.15
CA GLY A 13 -29.02 -29.31 -0.48
C GLY A 13 -27.90 -29.01 0.51
N ILE A 14 -27.67 -27.74 0.86
CA ILE A 14 -26.67 -27.34 1.86
C ILE A 14 -26.94 -27.99 3.22
N PHE A 15 -28.19 -28.06 3.67
CA PHE A 15 -28.51 -28.69 4.97
C PHE A 15 -28.21 -30.19 4.97
N ARG A 16 -28.49 -30.89 3.86
CA ARG A 16 -28.18 -32.33 3.69
C ARG A 16 -26.69 -32.63 3.96
N LEU A 17 -25.77 -31.74 3.55
CA LEU A 17 -24.32 -31.91 3.81
C LEU A 17 -23.98 -32.08 5.29
N SER A 18 -24.76 -31.47 6.18
CA SER A 18 -24.52 -31.48 7.64
C SER A 18 -25.36 -32.50 8.41
N GLU A 19 -26.45 -32.98 7.81
CA GLU A 19 -27.42 -33.87 8.45
C GLU A 19 -27.15 -35.35 8.14
N GLU A 20 -26.80 -35.64 6.89
CA GLU A 20 -26.45 -36.98 6.43
C GLU A 20 -24.93 -37.18 6.54
N LYS A 21 -24.48 -38.37 6.92
CA LYS A 21 -23.05 -38.68 6.97
C LYS A 21 -22.67 -39.54 5.77
N ASP A 22 -21.50 -39.25 5.21
CA ASP A 22 -20.85 -40.06 4.17
C ASP A 22 -21.70 -40.24 2.91
N ILE A 23 -22.16 -39.12 2.34
CA ILE A 23 -22.89 -39.10 1.06
C ILE A 23 -21.98 -39.68 -0.03
N PRO A 24 -22.42 -40.69 -0.81
CA PRO A 24 -21.59 -41.31 -1.85
C PRO A 24 -21.08 -40.30 -2.89
N ALA A 25 -19.82 -40.43 -3.32
CA ALA A 25 -19.19 -39.50 -4.25
C ALA A 25 -19.81 -39.50 -5.67
N ASP A 26 -20.50 -40.57 -6.03
CA ASP A 26 -21.22 -40.78 -7.28
C ASP A 26 -22.71 -40.34 -7.22
N ASP A 27 -23.19 -39.86 -6.06
CA ASP A 27 -24.56 -39.38 -5.91
C ASP A 27 -24.82 -38.16 -6.83
N PRO A 28 -25.84 -38.19 -7.71
CA PRO A 28 -26.23 -37.06 -8.57
C PRO A 28 -26.48 -35.75 -7.80
N TYR A 29 -26.74 -35.85 -6.50
CA TYR A 29 -26.84 -34.74 -5.56
C TYR A 29 -25.73 -33.69 -5.70
N TRP A 30 -24.49 -34.10 -5.95
CA TRP A 30 -23.37 -33.16 -6.07
C TRP A 30 -23.57 -32.17 -7.23
N ALA A 31 -24.29 -32.58 -8.28
CA ALA A 31 -24.55 -31.73 -9.43
C ALA A 31 -25.32 -30.45 -9.11
N ARG A 32 -26.12 -30.50 -8.04
CA ARG A 32 -26.87 -29.34 -7.54
C ARG A 32 -25.98 -28.15 -7.18
N PHE A 33 -24.71 -28.37 -6.84
CA PHE A 33 -23.78 -27.29 -6.46
C PHE A 33 -23.22 -26.51 -7.64
N TRP A 34 -23.25 -27.07 -8.86
CA TRP A 34 -22.86 -26.35 -10.07
C TRP A 34 -24.03 -26.04 -11.02
N GLU A 35 -25.17 -26.73 -10.90
CA GLU A 35 -26.33 -26.51 -11.76
C GLU A 35 -27.32 -25.46 -11.23
N LEU A 36 -27.53 -25.39 -9.91
CA LEU A 36 -28.59 -24.57 -9.30
C LEU A 36 -28.23 -23.09 -9.09
N PRO A 37 -26.99 -22.71 -8.68
CA PRO A 37 -26.70 -21.30 -8.44
C PRO A 37 -26.77 -20.48 -9.73
N GLU A 38 -27.45 -19.33 -9.72
CA GLU A 38 -27.53 -18.44 -10.88
C GLU A 38 -26.43 -17.37 -10.84
N SER A 39 -26.08 -16.91 -9.63
CA SER A 39 -25.10 -15.85 -9.39
C SER A 39 -24.16 -16.15 -8.22
N SER A 40 -23.10 -15.36 -8.09
CA SER A 40 -22.24 -15.38 -6.89
C SER A 40 -23.00 -14.93 -5.64
N GLU A 41 -23.94 -14.00 -5.76
CA GLU A 41 -24.78 -13.55 -4.65
C GLU A 41 -25.62 -14.70 -4.07
N ASP A 42 -26.12 -15.60 -4.90
CA ASP A 42 -26.87 -16.78 -4.45
C ASP A 42 -26.01 -17.70 -3.58
N VAL A 43 -24.77 -17.97 -4.01
CA VAL A 43 -23.84 -18.82 -3.26
C VAL A 43 -23.50 -18.18 -1.90
N PHE A 44 -23.13 -16.90 -1.91
CA PHE A 44 -22.67 -16.20 -0.71
C PHE A 44 -23.80 -15.90 0.30
N SER A 45 -25.03 -15.69 -0.17
CA SER A 45 -26.20 -15.45 0.69
C SER A 45 -26.81 -16.75 1.23
N LEU A 46 -26.89 -17.82 0.42
CA LEU A 46 -27.53 -19.07 0.82
C LEU A 46 -26.57 -19.99 1.59
N PHE A 47 -25.28 -20.00 1.25
CA PHE A 47 -24.28 -20.81 1.95
C PHE A 47 -23.64 -19.99 3.09
N THR A 48 -24.28 -20.00 4.26
CA THR A 48 -23.90 -19.11 5.37
C THR A 48 -22.61 -19.57 6.07
N PRO A 49 -21.89 -18.68 6.77
CA PRO A 49 -20.69 -19.06 7.52
C PRO A 49 -20.97 -20.16 8.57
N ALA A 50 -22.15 -20.15 9.19
CA ALA A 50 -22.55 -21.15 10.17
C ALA A 50 -22.74 -22.53 9.54
N ASP A 51 -23.37 -22.59 8.36
CA ASP A 51 -23.54 -23.86 7.63
C ASP A 51 -22.18 -24.46 7.27
N ILE A 52 -21.26 -23.63 6.75
CA ILE A 52 -19.93 -24.09 6.32
C ILE A 52 -19.14 -24.65 7.50
N ARG A 53 -19.11 -23.94 8.65
CA ARG A 53 -18.45 -24.44 9.86
C ARG A 53 -19.09 -25.73 10.36
N ARG A 54 -20.42 -25.81 10.37
CA ARG A 54 -21.14 -27.02 10.78
C ARG A 54 -20.75 -28.23 9.92
N ILE A 55 -20.66 -28.07 8.60
CA ILE A 55 -20.26 -29.15 7.68
C ILE A 55 -18.78 -29.50 7.88
N ARG A 56 -17.90 -28.50 7.92
CA ARG A 56 -16.46 -28.67 8.13
C ARG A 56 -16.16 -29.43 9.43
N ASP A 57 -16.80 -29.03 10.53
CA ASP A 57 -16.47 -29.52 11.88
C ASP A 57 -17.21 -30.82 12.25
N HIS A 58 -18.39 -31.08 11.68
CA HIS A 58 -19.21 -32.25 12.04
C HIS A 58 -19.40 -33.29 10.92
N ALA A 59 -19.11 -32.93 9.67
CA ALA A 59 -19.29 -33.78 8.48
C ALA A 59 -18.14 -33.60 7.47
N LEU A 60 -16.89 -33.72 7.96
CA LEU A 60 -15.68 -33.47 7.17
C LEU A 60 -15.58 -34.34 5.90
N SER A 61 -16.09 -35.58 5.92
CA SER A 61 -16.12 -36.46 4.74
C SER A 61 -16.98 -35.91 3.59
N ASN A 62 -18.14 -35.33 3.91
CA ASN A 62 -18.98 -34.65 2.94
C ASN A 62 -18.33 -33.36 2.44
N PHE A 63 -17.62 -32.64 3.32
CA PHE A 63 -16.88 -31.44 2.97
C PHE A 63 -15.74 -31.74 1.97
N GLU A 64 -14.95 -32.79 2.24
CA GLU A 64 -13.94 -33.34 1.35
C GLU A 64 -14.52 -33.71 0.00
N THR A 65 -15.61 -34.47 0.00
CA THR A 65 -16.27 -34.93 -1.22
C THR A 65 -16.80 -33.75 -2.04
N LEU A 66 -17.38 -32.75 -1.41
CA LEU A 66 -17.81 -31.53 -2.09
C LEU A 66 -16.64 -30.82 -2.79
N LEU A 67 -15.53 -30.60 -2.08
CA LEU A 67 -14.33 -29.96 -2.64
C LEU A 67 -13.78 -30.76 -3.82
N LEU A 68 -13.65 -32.08 -3.68
CA LEU A 68 -13.19 -32.95 -4.77
C LEU A 68 -14.14 -32.92 -5.97
N SER A 69 -15.45 -33.00 -5.74
CA SER A 69 -16.47 -33.02 -6.79
C SER A 69 -16.44 -31.73 -7.60
N VAL A 70 -16.41 -30.55 -6.96
CA VAL A 70 -16.38 -29.28 -7.69
C VAL A 70 -15.05 -29.04 -8.40
N THR A 71 -13.91 -29.41 -7.80
CA THR A 71 -12.60 -29.28 -8.48
C THR A 71 -12.45 -30.26 -9.64
N SER A 72 -12.94 -31.49 -9.49
CA SER A 72 -12.99 -32.49 -10.56
C SER A 72 -13.88 -32.03 -11.71
N ARG A 73 -15.10 -31.57 -11.41
CA ARG A 73 -16.05 -31.05 -12.41
C ARG A 73 -15.47 -29.88 -13.19
N LEU A 74 -14.82 -28.92 -12.52
CA LEU A 74 -14.14 -27.81 -13.18
C LEU A 74 -13.06 -28.29 -14.16
N THR A 75 -12.27 -29.28 -13.75
CA THR A 75 -11.22 -29.89 -14.58
C THR A 75 -11.81 -30.61 -15.80
N VAL A 76 -12.91 -31.35 -15.61
CA VAL A 76 -13.62 -32.04 -16.70
C VAL A 76 -14.20 -31.05 -17.69
N LEU A 77 -14.85 -29.98 -17.23
CA LEU A 77 -15.44 -28.95 -18.09
C LEU A 77 -14.38 -28.23 -18.91
N LYS A 78 -13.29 -27.75 -18.27
CA LYS A 78 -12.17 -27.10 -18.96
C LYS A 78 -11.61 -27.98 -20.09
N ASN A 79 -11.49 -29.29 -19.86
CA ASN A 79 -10.92 -30.22 -20.83
C ASN A 79 -11.96 -30.76 -21.83
N HIS A 80 -13.24 -30.38 -21.73
CA HIS A 80 -14.29 -30.86 -22.62
C HIS A 80 -14.11 -30.29 -24.04
N PRO A 81 -14.18 -31.12 -25.11
CA PRO A 81 -14.00 -30.68 -26.50
C PRO A 81 -14.97 -29.59 -26.96
N SER A 82 -16.15 -29.48 -26.34
CA SER A 82 -17.15 -28.45 -26.67
C SER A 82 -17.13 -27.24 -25.73
N PHE A 83 -16.39 -27.24 -24.62
CA PHE A 83 -16.42 -26.09 -23.69
C PHE A 83 -15.94 -24.79 -24.34
N PRO A 84 -16.63 -23.65 -24.16
CA PRO A 84 -17.89 -23.47 -23.41
C PRO A 84 -19.13 -23.62 -24.30
N ASP A 85 -19.84 -24.75 -24.22
CA ASP A 85 -21.07 -24.99 -24.96
C ASP A 85 -22.27 -24.98 -23.98
N PRO A 86 -23.35 -24.23 -24.23
CA PRO A 86 -24.44 -24.06 -23.27
C PRO A 86 -25.15 -25.35 -22.84
N GLU A 87 -25.10 -26.41 -23.65
CA GLU A 87 -25.79 -27.68 -23.37
C GLU A 87 -24.82 -28.79 -22.95
N LEU A 88 -23.69 -28.91 -23.64
CA LEU A 88 -22.74 -30.00 -23.44
C LEU A 88 -21.70 -29.73 -22.35
N ALA A 89 -21.23 -28.48 -22.24
CA ALA A 89 -20.23 -28.08 -21.26
C ALA A 89 -20.43 -26.60 -20.88
N PRO A 90 -21.45 -26.31 -20.05
CA PRO A 90 -21.85 -24.95 -19.75
C PRO A 90 -20.75 -24.20 -19.00
N ASP A 91 -20.47 -22.97 -19.40
CA ASP A 91 -19.56 -22.06 -18.70
C ASP A 91 -20.08 -21.70 -17.30
N ARG A 92 -21.40 -21.60 -17.14
CA ARG A 92 -22.06 -21.38 -15.83
C ARG A 92 -21.69 -22.46 -14.81
N ASP A 93 -21.64 -23.73 -15.20
CA ASP A 93 -21.27 -24.82 -14.30
C ASP A 93 -19.82 -24.65 -13.80
N ALA A 94 -18.91 -24.26 -14.71
CA ALA A 94 -17.52 -23.98 -14.36
C ALA A 94 -17.42 -22.77 -13.41
N LEU A 95 -18.18 -21.69 -13.68
CA LEU A 95 -18.26 -20.52 -12.80
C LEU A 95 -18.84 -20.88 -11.43
N ASN A 96 -19.84 -21.75 -11.35
CA ASN A 96 -20.40 -22.19 -10.08
C ASN A 96 -19.41 -23.04 -9.28
N CYS A 97 -18.63 -23.92 -9.92
CA CYS A 97 -17.52 -24.59 -9.25
C CYS A 97 -16.53 -23.57 -8.64
N VAL A 98 -16.19 -22.52 -9.40
CA VAL A 98 -15.33 -21.42 -8.95
C VAL A 98 -15.95 -20.66 -7.77
N ARG A 99 -17.25 -20.34 -7.82
CA ARG A 99 -17.98 -19.64 -6.74
C ARG A 99 -18.04 -20.45 -5.45
N ILE A 100 -18.34 -21.75 -5.54
CA ILE A 100 -18.37 -22.65 -4.39
C ILE A 100 -16.98 -22.75 -3.75
N LEU A 101 -15.93 -22.97 -4.54
CA LEU A 101 -14.55 -23.00 -4.02
C LEU A 101 -14.17 -21.67 -3.36
N THR A 102 -14.51 -20.54 -3.98
CA THR A 102 -14.27 -19.19 -3.43
C THR A 102 -14.95 -19.03 -2.07
N ARG A 103 -16.15 -19.59 -1.90
CA ARG A 103 -16.90 -19.50 -0.65
C ARG A 103 -16.34 -20.40 0.46
N LEU A 104 -15.86 -21.59 0.12
CA LEU A 104 -15.47 -22.62 1.10
C LEU A 104 -14.04 -22.47 1.62
N LEU A 105 -13.08 -22.17 0.75
CA LEU A 105 -11.64 -22.17 1.09
C LEU A 105 -11.27 -21.27 2.29
N PRO A 106 -11.82 -20.06 2.45
CA PRO A 106 -11.54 -19.23 3.64
C PRO A 106 -11.80 -19.95 4.97
N PHE A 107 -12.84 -20.80 5.03
CA PHE A 107 -13.20 -21.54 6.23
C PHE A 107 -12.30 -22.76 6.49
N VAL A 108 -11.56 -23.23 5.47
CA VAL A 108 -10.47 -24.19 5.68
C VAL A 108 -9.32 -23.49 6.39
N TYR A 109 -8.88 -22.35 5.86
CA TYR A 109 -7.73 -21.62 6.40
C TYR A 109 -7.98 -21.03 7.80
N GLU A 110 -9.24 -20.76 8.14
CA GLU A 110 -9.64 -20.34 9.49
C GLU A 110 -9.38 -21.42 10.57
N ALA A 111 -9.45 -22.71 10.20
CA ALA A 111 -9.44 -23.83 11.14
C ALA A 111 -8.02 -24.37 11.38
N GLU A 112 -7.36 -23.93 12.45
CA GLU A 112 -6.01 -24.39 12.82
C GLU A 112 -5.89 -25.91 12.96
N HIS A 113 -6.90 -26.55 13.53
CA HIS A 113 -6.92 -28.01 13.72
C HIS A 113 -6.96 -28.81 12.41
N LEU A 114 -7.21 -28.15 11.26
CA LEU A 114 -7.21 -28.76 9.94
C LEU A 114 -5.90 -28.51 9.16
N GLU A 115 -4.88 -27.89 9.74
CA GLU A 115 -3.64 -27.57 9.00
C GLU A 115 -2.95 -28.82 8.41
N GLU A 116 -2.82 -29.89 9.18
CA GLU A 116 -2.25 -31.16 8.70
C GLU A 116 -3.15 -31.83 7.64
N TRP A 117 -4.47 -31.72 7.82
CA TRP A 117 -5.44 -32.24 6.85
C TRP A 117 -5.36 -31.48 5.53
N GLU A 118 -5.32 -30.15 5.57
CA GLU A 118 -5.21 -29.26 4.41
C GLU A 118 -3.95 -29.61 3.63
N GLU A 119 -2.82 -29.76 4.33
CA GLU A 119 -1.54 -30.14 3.73
C GLU A 119 -1.64 -31.49 3.00
N LYS A 120 -2.21 -32.49 3.67
CA LYS A 120 -2.38 -33.83 3.08
C LYS A 120 -3.33 -33.82 1.89
N PHE A 121 -4.46 -33.12 2.00
CA PHE A 121 -5.52 -33.12 1.01
C PHE A 121 -5.15 -32.31 -0.25
N PHE A 122 -4.58 -31.12 -0.07
CA PHE A 122 -4.31 -30.20 -1.19
C PHE A 122 -2.92 -30.34 -1.80
N TRP A 123 -1.89 -30.65 -0.99
CA TRP A 123 -0.48 -30.52 -1.38
C TRP A 123 0.26 -31.85 -1.53
N THR A 124 -0.35 -32.97 -1.15
CA THR A 124 0.26 -34.30 -1.36
C THR A 124 0.03 -34.80 -2.80
N ARG A 125 1.01 -35.52 -3.35
CA ARG A 125 0.89 -36.17 -4.67
C ARG A 125 -0.27 -37.17 -4.67
N ARG A 126 -1.04 -37.19 -5.76
CA ARG A 126 -2.21 -38.06 -5.91
C ARG A 126 -1.93 -39.15 -6.93
N LYS A 127 -2.72 -40.22 -6.88
CA LYS A 127 -2.73 -41.29 -7.88
C LYS A 127 -4.09 -41.28 -8.57
N LYS A 128 -4.12 -41.07 -9.88
CA LYS A 128 -5.36 -41.04 -10.67
C LYS A 128 -5.46 -42.31 -11.49
N ARG A 129 -6.64 -42.95 -11.54
CA ARG A 129 -6.83 -44.11 -12.42
C ARG A 129 -6.62 -43.71 -13.88
N THR A 130 -5.88 -44.52 -14.63
CA THR A 130 -5.64 -44.28 -16.05
C THR A 130 -6.96 -44.37 -16.83
N ARG A 131 -7.07 -43.65 -17.95
CA ARG A 131 -8.27 -43.71 -18.81
C ARG A 131 -8.53 -45.14 -19.29
N GLU A 132 -7.48 -45.90 -19.55
CA GLU A 132 -7.56 -47.33 -19.89
C GLU A 132 -8.10 -48.18 -18.74
N ALA A 133 -7.69 -47.92 -17.48
CA ALA A 133 -8.20 -48.62 -16.31
C ALA A 133 -9.65 -48.22 -15.94
N GLN A 134 -10.07 -46.99 -16.25
CA GLN A 134 -11.47 -46.56 -16.11
C GLN A 134 -12.37 -47.24 -17.15
N VAL A 135 -11.97 -47.26 -18.42
CA VAL A 135 -12.72 -47.92 -19.48
C VAL A 135 -12.74 -49.44 -19.30
N ALA A 136 -11.62 -50.06 -18.88
CA ALA A 136 -11.57 -51.50 -18.60
C ALA A 136 -12.47 -51.93 -17.43
N ALA A 137 -12.74 -51.04 -16.47
CA ALA A 137 -13.67 -51.32 -15.37
C ALA A 137 -15.15 -51.23 -15.82
N GLU A 138 -15.46 -50.43 -16.84
CA GLU A 138 -16.81 -50.33 -17.43
C GLU A 138 -17.11 -51.45 -18.44
N VAL A 139 -16.10 -52.03 -19.08
CA VAL A 139 -16.23 -53.06 -20.14
C VAL A 139 -16.30 -54.50 -19.57
N LEU A 140 -16.33 -54.68 -18.26
CA LEU A 140 -16.28 -56.00 -17.59
C LEU A 140 -17.59 -56.84 -17.70
N PHE A 141 -18.53 -56.45 -18.57
CA PHE A 141 -19.83 -57.09 -18.81
C PHE A 141 -20.04 -57.48 -20.29
N ASP A 142 -19.01 -58.00 -20.96
CA ASP A 142 -19.21 -58.77 -22.20
C ASP A 142 -18.65 -60.18 -21.98
N GLU A 143 -19.51 -61.08 -21.48
CA GLU A 143 -19.25 -62.53 -21.44
C GLU A 143 -19.31 -63.09 -22.86
N ALA A 144 -18.28 -62.84 -23.65
CA ALA A 144 -17.98 -63.65 -24.83
C ALA A 144 -16.48 -63.60 -25.14
N GLN A 145 -15.84 -64.76 -25.04
CA GLN A 145 -14.46 -65.09 -25.44
C GLN A 145 -13.36 -64.76 -24.43
N ALA A 146 -13.27 -65.60 -23.41
CA ALA A 146 -12.05 -65.78 -22.62
C ALA A 146 -11.40 -67.13 -22.95
N GLU A 147 -10.82 -67.27 -24.14
CA GLU A 147 -9.74 -68.25 -24.39
C GLU A 147 -8.68 -67.60 -25.28
N ASP A 148 -7.43 -67.69 -24.80
CA ASP A 148 -6.16 -67.30 -25.42
C ASP A 148 -5.87 -65.82 -25.66
N LEU A 149 -5.00 -65.24 -24.81
CA LEU A 149 -3.83 -64.44 -25.22
C LEU A 149 -2.91 -64.12 -24.02
N ASP A 150 -1.75 -64.78 -24.04
CA ASP A 150 -0.45 -64.58 -23.38
C ASP A 150 -0.27 -63.74 -22.09
N GLN A 151 0.24 -64.45 -21.09
CA GLN A 151 0.76 -63.96 -19.81
C GLN A 151 2.23 -63.48 -19.92
N THR A 152 2.52 -62.37 -20.58
CA THR A 152 3.85 -61.72 -20.43
C THR A 152 3.80 -60.20 -20.64
N ALA A 153 3.23 -59.47 -19.68
CA ALA A 153 3.58 -58.07 -19.42
C ALA A 153 3.31 -57.77 -17.93
N PRO A 154 4.21 -57.07 -17.21
CA PRO A 154 3.89 -56.66 -15.84
C PRO A 154 2.67 -55.74 -15.94
N ARG A 155 1.55 -56.12 -15.31
CA ARG A 155 0.37 -55.26 -15.14
C ARG A 155 0.84 -53.93 -14.58
N ALA A 156 1.03 -52.93 -15.44
CA ALA A 156 1.25 -51.56 -15.01
C ALA A 156 0.05 -51.20 -14.14
N THR A 157 0.29 -50.88 -12.87
CA THR A 157 -0.75 -50.47 -11.93
C THR A 157 -1.59 -49.40 -12.62
N GLY A 158 -2.90 -49.62 -12.77
CA GLY A 158 -3.82 -48.75 -13.53
C GLY A 158 -4.05 -47.35 -12.93
N PHE A 159 -3.01 -46.79 -12.31
CA PHE A 159 -2.96 -45.48 -11.70
C PHE A 159 -1.71 -44.73 -12.19
N GLU A 160 -1.92 -43.53 -12.72
CA GLU A 160 -0.89 -42.55 -13.05
C GLU A 160 -0.66 -41.61 -11.87
N ASP A 161 0.60 -41.19 -11.69
CA ASP A 161 0.94 -40.13 -10.74
C ASP A 161 0.33 -38.80 -11.22
N ALA A 162 -0.44 -38.17 -10.34
CA ALA A 162 -1.11 -36.90 -10.59
C ALA A 162 -0.55 -35.81 -9.66
N LYS A 163 -0.58 -34.57 -10.16
CA LYS A 163 -0.21 -33.39 -9.36
C LYS A 163 -1.08 -33.28 -8.10
N PRO A 164 -0.56 -32.67 -7.03
CA PRO A 164 -1.38 -32.22 -5.91
C PRO A 164 -2.62 -31.45 -6.36
N LEU A 165 -3.71 -31.54 -5.60
CA LEU A 165 -5.00 -30.94 -5.96
C LEU A 165 -4.92 -29.42 -6.10
N ALA A 166 -4.17 -28.75 -5.22
CA ALA A 166 -3.99 -27.30 -5.31
C ALA A 166 -3.19 -26.90 -6.55
N GLU A 167 -2.14 -27.64 -6.92
CA GLU A 167 -1.35 -27.36 -8.12
C GLU A 167 -2.20 -27.50 -9.39
N GLU A 168 -2.95 -28.60 -9.53
CA GLU A 168 -3.87 -28.81 -10.66
C GLU A 168 -4.97 -27.74 -10.72
N LEU A 169 -5.53 -27.36 -9.56
CA LEU A 169 -6.53 -26.30 -9.49
C LEU A 169 -5.95 -24.94 -9.93
N ILE A 170 -4.76 -24.58 -9.44
CA ILE A 170 -4.08 -23.33 -9.83
C ILE A 170 -3.79 -23.33 -11.33
N ASP A 171 -3.23 -24.41 -11.87
CA ASP A 171 -2.96 -24.55 -13.31
C ASP A 171 -4.25 -24.40 -14.14
N ASN A 172 -5.34 -25.05 -13.71
CA ASN A 172 -6.64 -24.93 -14.36
C ASN A 172 -7.17 -23.50 -14.38
N LEU A 173 -7.06 -22.78 -13.27
CA LEU A 173 -7.51 -21.38 -13.17
C LEU A 173 -6.64 -20.45 -14.01
N LEU A 174 -5.32 -20.63 -14.01
CA LEU A 174 -4.39 -19.84 -14.82
C LEU A 174 -4.62 -20.05 -16.33
N GLU A 175 -4.91 -21.29 -16.76
CA GLU A 175 -5.29 -21.56 -18.14
C GLU A 175 -6.67 -21.00 -18.49
N LEU A 176 -7.64 -21.09 -17.58
CA LEU A 176 -8.98 -20.54 -17.76
C LEU A 176 -8.98 -19.01 -17.95
N LEU A 177 -7.97 -18.29 -17.44
CA LEU A 177 -7.76 -16.85 -17.71
C LEU A 177 -7.41 -16.52 -19.17
N PHE A 178 -6.97 -17.52 -19.94
CA PHE A 178 -6.54 -17.39 -21.34
C PHE A 178 -7.29 -18.36 -22.25
N TYR A 179 -8.54 -18.68 -21.89
CA TYR A 179 -9.35 -19.67 -22.58
C TYR A 179 -10.30 -19.03 -23.59
N THR A 180 -10.22 -19.47 -24.84
CA THR A 180 -10.98 -18.93 -25.96
C THR A 180 -12.49 -19.12 -25.79
N ASN A 181 -13.26 -18.06 -26.07
CA ASN A 181 -14.71 -17.96 -25.89
C ASN A 181 -15.19 -18.00 -24.43
N PHE A 182 -14.30 -18.14 -23.45
CA PHE A 182 -14.64 -18.12 -22.02
C PHE A 182 -14.11 -16.86 -21.33
N THR A 183 -12.83 -16.55 -21.47
CA THR A 183 -12.19 -15.34 -20.91
C THR A 183 -11.45 -14.52 -21.95
N ILE A 184 -11.19 -15.05 -23.14
CA ILE A 184 -10.63 -14.29 -24.26
C ILE A 184 -11.45 -14.50 -25.54
N PRO A 185 -11.48 -13.52 -26.47
CA PRO A 185 -12.19 -13.67 -27.73
C PRO A 185 -11.57 -14.77 -28.62
N PRO A 186 -12.31 -15.23 -29.66
CA PRO A 186 -11.78 -16.16 -30.66
C PRO A 186 -10.59 -15.54 -31.40
N LEU A 187 -9.48 -16.29 -31.45
CA LEU A 187 -8.26 -15.89 -32.13
C LEU A 187 -8.09 -16.73 -33.41
N PRO A 188 -8.05 -16.12 -34.61
CA PRO A 188 -7.98 -16.85 -35.88
C PRO A 188 -6.77 -17.79 -36.02
N THR A 189 -5.70 -17.52 -35.29
CA THR A 189 -4.41 -18.22 -35.37
C THR A 189 -4.19 -19.25 -34.26
N ALA A 190 -5.13 -19.41 -33.32
CA ALA A 190 -4.96 -20.30 -32.17
C ALA A 190 -5.17 -21.78 -32.57
N LYS A 191 -4.18 -22.63 -32.24
CA LYS A 191 -4.24 -24.09 -32.45
C LYS A 191 -4.83 -24.85 -31.26
N SER A 192 -4.89 -24.21 -30.10
CA SER A 192 -5.41 -24.74 -28.84
C SER A 192 -6.49 -23.81 -28.31
N LYS A 193 -7.38 -24.34 -27.47
CA LYS A 193 -8.39 -23.54 -26.77
C LYS A 193 -7.79 -22.60 -25.72
N VAL A 194 -6.59 -22.89 -25.23
CA VAL A 194 -5.83 -22.00 -24.35
C VAL A 194 -4.80 -21.27 -25.20
N SER A 195 -4.86 -19.93 -25.20
CA SER A 195 -3.93 -19.08 -25.94
C SER A 195 -3.45 -17.93 -25.07
N TYR A 196 -2.18 -18.00 -24.67
CA TYR A 196 -1.52 -16.95 -23.89
C TYR A 196 -1.31 -15.69 -24.72
N SER A 197 -2.30 -14.80 -24.68
CA SER A 197 -2.33 -13.50 -25.34
C SER A 197 -2.61 -12.40 -24.32
N ILE A 198 -1.89 -11.29 -24.43
CA ILE A 198 -2.02 -10.16 -23.50
C ILE A 198 -3.36 -9.45 -23.73
N TRP A 199 -4.15 -9.24 -22.67
CA TRP A 199 -5.53 -8.75 -22.78
C TRP A 199 -5.64 -7.33 -23.31
N GLN A 200 -4.77 -6.46 -22.80
CA GLN A 200 -4.85 -5.02 -22.98
C GLN A 200 -3.50 -4.48 -23.51
N SER A 201 -3.55 -3.51 -24.43
CA SER A 201 -2.33 -2.87 -24.90
C SER A 201 -1.63 -2.08 -23.79
N GLY A 202 -0.30 -1.97 -23.87
CA GLY A 202 0.59 -1.40 -22.87
C GLY A 202 1.95 -2.09 -22.94
N VAL A 203 2.50 -2.46 -21.78
CA VAL A 203 3.76 -3.18 -21.66
C VAL A 203 3.66 -4.53 -22.39
N GLY A 204 4.64 -4.81 -23.26
CA GLY A 204 4.74 -6.08 -23.98
C GLY A 204 3.71 -6.32 -25.08
N CYS A 205 2.72 -5.43 -25.27
CA CYS A 205 1.70 -5.59 -26.31
C CYS A 205 1.15 -4.24 -26.81
N ASN A 206 1.19 -4.00 -28.11
CA ASN A 206 0.74 -2.71 -28.68
C ASN A 206 -0.73 -2.72 -29.10
N THR A 207 -1.36 -3.89 -29.19
CA THR A 207 -2.74 -4.06 -29.65
C THR A 207 -3.59 -4.73 -28.58
N SER A 208 -4.85 -4.31 -28.46
CA SER A 208 -5.82 -4.97 -27.57
C SER A 208 -6.50 -6.11 -28.33
N MET A 209 -6.72 -7.25 -27.69
CA MET A 209 -7.42 -8.38 -28.31
C MET A 209 -8.95 -8.17 -28.43
N GLY A 210 -9.49 -7.10 -27.83
CA GLY A 210 -10.93 -6.89 -27.71
C GLY A 210 -11.52 -7.67 -26.54
N SER A 211 -12.57 -7.15 -25.91
CA SER A 211 -13.19 -7.82 -24.76
C SER A 211 -14.66 -7.45 -24.66
N THR A 212 -15.50 -8.42 -24.28
CA THR A 212 -16.91 -8.19 -23.93
C THR A 212 -17.06 -8.15 -22.40
N LYS A 213 -18.22 -7.70 -21.93
CA LYS A 213 -18.54 -7.65 -20.49
C LYS A 213 -18.55 -9.05 -19.87
N GLU A 214 -19.04 -10.05 -20.60
CA GLU A 214 -19.09 -11.44 -20.17
C GLU A 214 -17.69 -12.00 -19.95
N LEU A 215 -16.78 -11.80 -20.92
CA LEU A 215 -15.38 -12.23 -20.79
C LEU A 215 -14.68 -11.56 -19.60
N GLU A 216 -14.94 -10.26 -19.38
CA GLU A 216 -14.40 -9.50 -18.24
C GLU A 216 -14.96 -10.01 -16.89
N ASN A 217 -16.25 -10.33 -16.82
CA ASN A 217 -16.87 -10.91 -15.63
C ASN A 217 -16.29 -12.29 -15.31
N ASN A 218 -16.11 -13.14 -16.33
CA ASN A 218 -15.50 -14.46 -16.15
C ASN A 218 -14.07 -14.34 -15.62
N ARG A 219 -13.26 -13.42 -16.17
CA ARG A 219 -11.93 -13.11 -15.62
C ARG A 219 -12.00 -12.68 -14.15
N CYS A 220 -12.97 -11.85 -13.76
CA CYS A 220 -13.14 -11.42 -12.37
C CYS A 220 -13.39 -12.61 -11.44
N GLU A 221 -14.26 -13.55 -11.82
CA GLU A 221 -14.56 -14.71 -10.98
C GLU A 221 -13.35 -15.64 -10.81
N ILE A 222 -12.60 -15.88 -11.88
CA ILE A 222 -11.36 -16.66 -11.83
C ILE A 222 -10.29 -15.96 -10.97
N LEU A 223 -10.10 -14.65 -11.16
CA LEU A 223 -9.16 -13.86 -10.35
C LEU A 223 -9.56 -13.84 -8.87
N ARG A 224 -10.85 -13.79 -8.56
CA ARG A 224 -11.35 -13.85 -7.17
C ARG A 224 -10.98 -15.17 -6.49
N LEU A 225 -11.12 -16.30 -7.19
CA LEU A 225 -10.70 -17.59 -6.65
C LEU A 225 -9.18 -17.70 -6.52
N LEU A 226 -8.42 -17.23 -7.51
CA LEU A 226 -6.96 -17.16 -7.41
C LEU A 226 -6.52 -16.34 -6.18
N LEU A 227 -7.13 -15.17 -5.97
CA LEU A 227 -6.88 -14.35 -4.80
C LEU A 227 -7.29 -15.06 -3.50
N THR A 228 -8.39 -15.81 -3.51
CA THR A 228 -8.86 -16.62 -2.38
C THR A 228 -7.85 -17.72 -2.03
N LEU A 229 -7.27 -18.41 -3.02
CA LEU A 229 -6.22 -19.41 -2.82
C LEU A 229 -4.97 -18.81 -2.17
N THR A 230 -4.62 -17.57 -2.53
CA THR A 230 -3.53 -16.83 -1.88
C THR A 230 -3.89 -16.28 -0.50
N GLY A 231 -5.19 -16.23 -0.18
CA GLY A 231 -5.73 -15.64 1.05
C GLY A 231 -5.39 -16.37 2.34
N LYS A 232 -4.77 -17.55 2.29
CA LYS A 232 -4.20 -18.24 3.47
C LYS A 232 -3.27 -17.33 4.28
N ALA A 233 -2.62 -16.37 3.61
CA ALA A 233 -1.78 -15.34 4.24
C ALA A 233 -2.49 -14.60 5.39
N MET A 234 -3.80 -14.32 5.26
CA MET A 234 -4.56 -13.59 6.28
C MET A 234 -4.80 -14.39 7.57
N TYR A 235 -4.62 -15.70 7.53
CA TYR A 235 -4.83 -16.61 8.66
C TYR A 235 -3.52 -16.97 9.39
N MET A 236 -2.43 -16.30 9.04
CA MET A 236 -1.12 -16.39 9.71
C MET A 236 -0.81 -15.07 10.45
N PRO A 237 -0.11 -15.12 11.60
CA PRO A 237 0.42 -13.92 12.24
C PRO A 237 1.44 -13.18 11.35
N SER A 238 1.52 -11.86 11.45
CA SER A 238 2.41 -11.03 10.63
C SER A 238 3.90 -11.33 10.80
N SER A 239 4.33 -11.83 11.97
CA SER A 239 5.71 -12.23 12.21
C SER A 239 6.08 -13.57 11.55
N LEU A 240 5.10 -14.42 11.28
CA LEU A 240 5.31 -15.77 10.73
C LEU A 240 5.16 -15.81 9.21
N LEU A 241 4.25 -14.99 8.66
CA LEU A 241 3.91 -15.00 7.23
C LEU A 241 5.14 -14.86 6.31
N PRO A 242 6.07 -13.92 6.48
CA PRO A 242 7.23 -13.79 5.59
C PRO A 242 8.23 -14.95 5.67
N VAL A 243 8.19 -15.72 6.77
CA VAL A 243 9.13 -16.81 7.04
C VAL A 243 8.56 -18.14 6.57
N GLN A 244 7.29 -18.42 6.86
CA GLN A 244 6.61 -19.65 6.45
C GLN A 244 6.09 -19.57 5.01
N GLY A 245 5.61 -18.39 4.60
CA GLY A 245 4.99 -18.15 3.32
C GLY A 245 3.69 -18.93 3.08
N VAL A 246 3.19 -18.82 1.85
CA VAL A 246 1.97 -19.49 1.37
C VAL A 246 2.31 -20.35 0.16
N LYS A 247 2.01 -21.65 0.23
CA LYS A 247 2.32 -22.62 -0.85
C LYS A 247 1.69 -22.26 -2.19
N ALA A 248 0.45 -21.76 -2.20
CA ALA A 248 -0.20 -21.29 -3.43
C ALA A 248 0.57 -20.16 -4.11
N ILE A 249 1.03 -19.16 -3.35
CA ILE A 249 1.81 -18.05 -3.90
C ILE A 249 3.21 -18.54 -4.32
N THR A 250 3.83 -19.41 -3.52
CA THR A 250 5.12 -20.04 -3.85
C THR A 250 5.04 -20.75 -5.20
N TYR A 251 4.10 -21.69 -5.37
CA TYR A 251 3.92 -22.46 -6.60
C TYR A 251 3.76 -21.55 -7.83
N MET A 252 2.91 -20.53 -7.75
CA MET A 252 2.71 -19.58 -8.85
C MET A 252 3.97 -18.77 -9.15
N THR A 253 4.62 -18.21 -8.13
CA THR A 253 5.76 -17.29 -8.31
C THR A 253 7.05 -17.98 -8.70
N THR A 254 7.20 -19.27 -8.39
CA THR A 254 8.35 -20.10 -8.80
C THR A 254 8.15 -20.80 -10.15
N CYS A 255 7.04 -20.55 -10.85
CA CYS A 255 6.82 -21.09 -12.20
C CYS A 255 7.87 -20.57 -13.19
N SER A 256 8.63 -21.48 -13.80
CA SER A 256 9.70 -21.13 -14.74
C SER A 256 9.21 -20.91 -16.18
N ASP A 257 7.92 -21.16 -16.48
CA ASP A 257 7.38 -20.94 -17.82
C ASP A 257 7.26 -19.43 -18.11
N LYS A 258 8.23 -18.96 -18.89
CA LYS A 258 8.33 -17.56 -19.30
C LYS A 258 7.09 -17.05 -20.02
N GLN A 259 6.44 -17.86 -20.88
CA GLN A 259 5.28 -17.40 -21.66
C GLN A 259 4.09 -17.16 -20.75
N VAL A 260 3.80 -18.09 -19.84
CA VAL A 260 2.71 -17.98 -18.86
C VAL A 260 2.93 -16.77 -17.96
N VAL A 261 4.11 -16.66 -17.33
CA VAL A 261 4.43 -15.59 -16.38
C VAL A 261 4.35 -14.22 -17.04
N LEU A 262 4.98 -14.02 -18.20
CA LEU A 262 4.98 -12.72 -18.87
C LEU A 262 3.59 -12.32 -19.37
N THR A 263 2.83 -13.28 -19.90
CA THR A 263 1.49 -12.98 -20.42
C THR A 263 0.55 -12.57 -19.29
N LEU A 264 0.56 -13.30 -18.17
CA LEU A 264 -0.23 -12.94 -17.00
C LEU A 264 0.23 -11.60 -16.41
N LEU A 265 1.55 -11.41 -16.21
CA LEU A 265 2.11 -10.16 -15.69
C LEU A 265 1.65 -8.95 -16.52
N CYS A 266 1.83 -9.00 -17.84
CA CYS A 266 1.45 -7.90 -18.73
C CYS A 266 -0.07 -7.70 -18.80
N SER A 267 -0.86 -8.77 -18.78
CA SER A 267 -2.33 -8.69 -18.77
C SER A 267 -2.85 -7.98 -17.51
N LEU A 268 -2.36 -8.36 -16.32
CA LEU A 268 -2.76 -7.74 -15.06
C LEU A 268 -2.30 -6.27 -15.00
N LEU A 269 -1.02 -6.02 -15.34
CA LEU A 269 -0.40 -4.71 -15.32
C LEU A 269 -1.07 -3.73 -16.30
N ASN A 270 -1.26 -4.13 -17.56
CA ASN A 270 -1.84 -3.25 -18.58
C ASN A 270 -3.30 -2.93 -18.28
N THR A 271 -4.08 -3.90 -17.80
CA THR A 271 -5.47 -3.65 -17.38
C THR A 271 -5.52 -2.65 -16.22
N ALA A 272 -4.66 -2.79 -15.21
CA ALA A 272 -4.63 -1.88 -14.06
C ALA A 272 -4.16 -0.46 -14.44
N ILE A 273 -3.06 -0.36 -15.20
CA ILE A 273 -2.41 0.91 -15.52
C ILE A 273 -3.17 1.71 -16.58
N LYS A 274 -3.76 1.04 -17.58
CA LYS A 274 -4.46 1.73 -18.68
C LYS A 274 -5.83 2.29 -18.27
N TYR A 275 -6.42 1.81 -17.18
CA TYR A 275 -7.73 2.25 -16.72
C TYR A 275 -7.79 3.77 -16.51
N ASN A 276 -8.85 4.40 -17.02
CA ASN A 276 -9.07 5.82 -16.89
C ASN A 276 -10.45 6.10 -16.27
N PRO A 277 -10.50 6.44 -14.96
CA PRO A 277 -11.76 6.71 -14.28
C PRO A 277 -12.47 7.99 -14.78
N ALA A 278 -11.77 8.88 -15.50
CA ALA A 278 -12.24 10.20 -15.91
C ALA A 278 -12.77 10.26 -17.36
N SER A 279 -12.79 9.14 -18.09
CA SER A 279 -13.01 9.13 -19.55
C SER A 279 -14.35 9.71 -20.02
N TRP A 280 -15.38 9.76 -19.17
CA TRP A 280 -16.69 10.32 -19.50
C TRP A 280 -17.53 10.51 -18.24
N ARG A 281 -17.33 11.57 -17.45
CA ARG A 281 -18.17 11.81 -16.25
C ARG A 281 -18.67 13.25 -16.16
N VAL A 282 -19.98 13.37 -16.01
CA VAL A 282 -20.69 14.57 -15.54
C VAL A 282 -20.64 14.57 -13.99
N PRO A 283 -20.69 15.72 -13.29
CA PRO A 283 -20.76 15.71 -11.82
C PRO A 283 -21.85 14.75 -11.30
N TYR A 284 -21.55 14.00 -10.23
CA TYR A 284 -22.44 12.99 -9.61
C TYR A 284 -22.74 11.71 -10.42
N ASP A 285 -22.11 11.49 -11.58
CA ASP A 285 -22.34 10.29 -12.42
C ASP A 285 -22.14 8.95 -11.68
N HIS A 286 -21.20 8.94 -10.72
CA HIS A 286 -20.90 7.79 -9.86
C HIS A 286 -22.03 7.39 -8.89
N VAL A 287 -23.04 8.24 -8.69
CA VAL A 287 -24.23 7.95 -7.89
C VAL A 287 -25.24 7.13 -8.68
N VAL A 288 -25.24 7.26 -10.01
CA VAL A 288 -26.22 6.67 -10.93
C VAL A 288 -25.64 5.46 -11.66
N TRP A 289 -24.37 5.50 -12.07
CA TRP A 289 -23.73 4.47 -12.89
C TRP A 289 -22.53 3.83 -12.18
N LYS A 290 -22.50 2.49 -12.18
CA LYS A 290 -21.37 1.69 -11.67
C LYS A 290 -20.63 1.08 -12.85
N ASP A 291 -19.36 1.42 -13.02
CA ASP A 291 -18.50 0.86 -14.06
C ASP A 291 -18.04 -0.55 -13.68
N PRO A 292 -18.51 -1.62 -14.35
CA PRO A 292 -18.11 -2.99 -14.05
C PRO A 292 -16.62 -3.25 -14.36
N LYS A 293 -15.97 -2.40 -15.18
CA LYS A 293 -14.53 -2.54 -15.44
C LYS A 293 -13.69 -2.23 -14.21
N GLN A 294 -14.23 -1.43 -13.28
CA GLN A 294 -13.54 -1.05 -12.06
C GLN A 294 -13.19 -2.26 -11.18
N ILE A 295 -14.10 -3.25 -11.07
CA ILE A 295 -13.81 -4.43 -10.24
C ILE A 295 -12.74 -5.34 -10.86
N LEU A 296 -12.74 -5.49 -12.18
CA LEU A 296 -11.67 -6.21 -12.88
C LEU A 296 -10.31 -5.55 -12.64
N VAL A 297 -10.24 -4.22 -12.74
CA VAL A 297 -9.02 -3.44 -12.49
C VAL A 297 -8.51 -3.64 -11.07
N ILE A 298 -9.40 -3.65 -10.08
CA ILE A 298 -9.04 -3.87 -8.67
C ILE A 298 -8.48 -5.29 -8.48
N TYR A 299 -9.16 -6.33 -8.96
CA TYR A 299 -8.64 -7.70 -8.84
C TYR A 299 -7.33 -7.90 -9.59
N CYS A 300 -7.18 -7.31 -10.78
CA CYS A 300 -5.91 -7.35 -11.51
C CYS A 300 -4.77 -6.72 -10.71
N LEU A 301 -5.00 -5.54 -10.13
CA LEU A 301 -4.00 -4.85 -9.32
C LEU A 301 -3.68 -5.63 -8.04
N GLN A 302 -4.69 -6.09 -7.31
CA GLN A 302 -4.49 -6.84 -6.06
C GLN A 302 -3.76 -8.16 -6.29
N PHE A 303 -4.17 -8.95 -7.28
CA PHE A 303 -3.51 -10.20 -7.60
C PHE A 303 -2.08 -9.98 -8.11
N LEU A 304 -1.85 -8.96 -8.94
CA LEU A 304 -0.51 -8.55 -9.36
C LEU A 304 0.38 -8.22 -8.16
N LEU A 305 -0.12 -7.44 -7.21
CA LEU A 305 0.64 -7.04 -6.02
C LEU A 305 0.96 -8.24 -5.12
N VAL A 306 0.01 -9.16 -4.92
CA VAL A 306 0.25 -10.41 -4.17
C VAL A 306 1.37 -11.23 -4.82
N LEU A 307 1.42 -11.31 -6.16
CA LEU A 307 2.49 -12.02 -6.87
C LEU A 307 3.84 -11.29 -6.82
N LEU A 308 3.86 -9.95 -6.93
CA LEU A 308 5.10 -9.15 -6.97
C LEU A 308 5.78 -9.00 -5.60
N LEU A 309 4.98 -8.82 -4.56
CA LEU A 309 5.44 -8.50 -3.20
C LEU A 309 5.92 -9.76 -2.47
N TYR A 310 5.36 -10.94 -2.80
CA TYR A 310 5.61 -12.17 -2.06
C TYR A 310 7.09 -12.53 -1.92
N PRO A 311 7.60 -12.63 -0.67
CA PRO A 311 8.94 -13.12 -0.38
C PRO A 311 8.90 -14.66 -0.43
N VAL A 312 9.58 -15.27 -1.39
CA VAL A 312 9.59 -16.73 -1.46
C VAL A 312 10.41 -17.27 -0.27
N PRO A 313 9.83 -18.11 0.61
CA PRO A 313 10.53 -18.66 1.77
C PRO A 313 11.81 -19.40 1.37
N GLU A 314 12.88 -19.22 2.15
CA GLU A 314 14.13 -19.93 1.93
C GLU A 314 14.15 -21.24 2.73
N ASP A 315 14.22 -22.39 2.04
CA ASP A 315 14.33 -23.71 2.68
C ASP A 315 15.72 -23.98 3.31
N GLY A 316 16.64 -23.00 3.26
CA GLY A 316 18.02 -23.10 3.75
C GLY A 316 18.91 -24.09 2.98
N ARG A 317 18.38 -24.75 1.94
CA ARG A 317 19.09 -25.72 1.10
C ARG A 317 19.16 -25.21 -0.34
N GLY A 318 20.36 -24.98 -0.86
CA GLY A 318 20.58 -24.57 -2.25
C GLY A 318 20.48 -23.07 -2.49
N ALA A 319 20.29 -22.69 -3.76
CA ALA A 319 20.12 -21.29 -4.15
C ALA A 319 18.72 -20.79 -3.72
N PRO A 320 18.60 -19.53 -3.25
CA PRO A 320 17.32 -18.98 -2.83
C PRO A 320 16.32 -19.02 -4.00
N PRO A 321 15.07 -19.44 -3.74
CA PRO A 321 14.07 -19.57 -4.79
C PRO A 321 13.72 -18.20 -5.38
N LYS A 322 13.41 -18.20 -6.68
CA LYS A 322 13.26 -16.97 -7.46
C LYS A 322 11.79 -16.67 -7.74
N ASN A 323 11.32 -15.49 -7.35
CA ASN A 323 10.04 -14.96 -7.81
C ASN A 323 10.16 -14.46 -9.27
N TYR A 324 9.59 -15.21 -10.21
CA TYR A 324 9.67 -14.89 -11.65
C TYR A 324 8.84 -13.67 -12.05
N TYR A 325 7.72 -13.38 -11.38
CA TYR A 325 6.92 -12.17 -11.64
C TYR A 325 7.71 -10.91 -11.29
N ARG A 326 8.27 -10.87 -10.07
CA ARG A 326 9.16 -9.77 -9.62
C ARG A 326 10.38 -9.63 -10.52
N HIS A 327 10.98 -10.75 -10.90
CA HIS A 327 12.14 -10.78 -11.79
C HIS A 327 11.87 -10.15 -13.16
N TYR A 328 10.76 -10.51 -13.81
CA TYR A 328 10.44 -9.95 -15.13
C TYR A 328 9.97 -8.49 -15.06
N PHE A 329 9.21 -8.12 -14.02
CA PHE A 329 8.85 -6.72 -13.78
C PHE A 329 10.08 -5.83 -13.54
N GLY A 330 11.06 -6.33 -12.78
CA GLY A 330 12.35 -5.67 -12.56
C GLY A 330 13.23 -5.51 -13.81
N ARG A 331 12.92 -6.23 -14.90
CA ARG A 331 13.64 -6.19 -16.19
C ARG A 331 12.98 -5.34 -17.26
N LEU A 332 11.85 -4.69 -16.96
CA LEU A 332 11.32 -3.64 -17.82
C LEU A 332 12.37 -2.55 -18.01
N HIS A 333 12.52 -2.06 -19.24
CA HIS A 333 13.61 -1.16 -19.58
C HIS A 333 13.30 -0.19 -20.72
N ARG A 334 12.18 -0.35 -21.42
CA ARG A 334 11.84 0.55 -22.52
C ARG A 334 11.31 1.85 -21.92
N PRO A 335 11.79 3.04 -22.36
CA PRO A 335 11.28 4.31 -21.86
C PRO A 335 9.76 4.47 -22.05
N GLN A 336 9.21 3.95 -23.15
CA GLN A 336 7.77 3.96 -23.41
C GLN A 336 6.98 3.15 -22.37
N ASP A 337 7.52 2.01 -21.92
CA ASP A 337 6.90 1.21 -20.86
C ASP A 337 6.91 2.00 -19.54
N PHE A 338 8.02 2.66 -19.21
CA PHE A 338 8.12 3.49 -18.00
C PHE A 338 7.18 4.70 -18.03
N GLN A 339 7.08 5.38 -19.18
CA GLN A 339 6.12 6.47 -19.35
C GLN A 339 4.68 5.98 -19.18
N PHE A 340 4.32 4.86 -19.81
CA PHE A 340 3.00 4.25 -19.67
C PHE A 340 2.66 3.93 -18.20
N LEU A 341 3.62 3.37 -17.46
CA LEU A 341 3.50 3.10 -16.02
C LEU A 341 3.28 4.39 -15.22
N THR A 342 4.15 5.38 -15.41
CA THR A 342 4.09 6.66 -14.69
C THR A 342 2.80 7.41 -14.96
N ASP A 343 2.39 7.54 -16.21
CA ASP A 343 1.17 8.25 -16.61
C ASP A 343 -0.08 7.54 -16.06
N GLY A 344 -0.11 6.20 -16.07
CA GLY A 344 -1.21 5.43 -15.49
C GLY A 344 -1.30 5.54 -13.96
N MET A 345 -0.17 5.45 -13.26
CA MET A 345 -0.13 5.59 -11.79
C MET A 345 -0.54 6.99 -11.35
N THR A 346 0.07 8.03 -11.92
CA THR A 346 -0.21 9.43 -11.58
C THR A 346 -1.66 9.79 -11.88
N ARG A 347 -2.25 9.30 -12.98
CA ARG A 347 -3.67 9.48 -13.29
C ARG A 347 -4.59 8.99 -12.18
N ILE A 348 -4.29 7.85 -11.55
CA ILE A 348 -5.08 7.31 -10.44
C ILE A 348 -4.80 8.08 -9.14
N LEU A 349 -3.53 8.33 -8.84
CA LEU A 349 -3.10 8.96 -7.58
C LEU A 349 -3.50 10.44 -7.47
N ASN A 350 -3.63 11.15 -8.60
CA ASN A 350 -4.09 12.54 -8.64
C ASN A 350 -5.60 12.71 -8.41
N GLN A 351 -6.41 11.65 -8.57
CA GLN A 351 -7.87 11.79 -8.48
C GLN A 351 -8.33 12.33 -7.12
N PRO A 352 -7.89 11.80 -5.96
CA PRO A 352 -8.29 12.36 -4.67
C PRO A 352 -7.83 13.80 -4.48
N MET A 353 -6.65 14.15 -5.00
CA MET A 353 -6.11 15.52 -4.94
C MET A 353 -6.99 16.52 -5.72
N GLN A 354 -7.45 16.13 -6.92
CA GLN A 354 -8.36 16.93 -7.75
C GLN A 354 -9.76 17.04 -7.14
N ALA A 355 -10.25 15.96 -6.53
CA ALA A 355 -11.55 15.94 -5.86
C ALA A 355 -11.59 16.91 -4.67
N THR A 356 -10.52 16.99 -3.87
CA THR A 356 -10.42 17.93 -2.73
C THR A 356 -10.37 19.40 -3.19
N ASN A 357 -9.97 19.67 -4.43
CA ASN A 357 -9.91 21.02 -5.00
C ASN A 357 -11.22 21.44 -5.72
N SER A 358 -12.21 20.53 -5.81
CA SER A 358 -13.46 20.80 -6.51
C SER A 358 -14.42 21.63 -5.64
N TYR A 359 -14.94 22.74 -6.17
CA TYR A 359 -15.87 23.65 -5.47
C TYR A 359 -17.20 23.00 -5.05
N LEU A 360 -17.56 21.84 -5.61
CA LEU A 360 -18.77 21.09 -5.29
C LEU A 360 -18.43 19.89 -4.40
N PRO A 361 -18.75 19.93 -3.09
CA PRO A 361 -18.48 18.82 -2.17
C PRO A 361 -19.17 17.53 -2.64
N GLY A 362 -18.43 16.41 -2.67
CA GLY A 362 -18.97 15.11 -3.07
C GLY A 362 -19.30 14.96 -4.57
N SER A 363 -18.95 15.94 -5.41
CA SER A 363 -19.17 15.87 -6.87
C SER A 363 -18.38 14.76 -7.56
N GLN A 364 -17.22 14.38 -7.00
CA GLN A 364 -16.37 13.30 -7.48
C GLN A 364 -16.11 12.28 -6.37
N ARG A 365 -16.14 10.97 -6.71
CA ARG A 365 -15.76 9.89 -5.80
C ARG A 365 -14.24 9.71 -5.83
N SER A 366 -13.59 9.78 -4.67
CA SER A 366 -12.17 9.42 -4.56
C SER A 366 -11.95 7.96 -4.96
N VAL A 367 -10.88 7.72 -5.72
CA VAL A 367 -10.48 6.37 -6.12
C VAL A 367 -10.06 5.58 -4.87
N LYS A 368 -10.71 4.44 -4.63
CA LYS A 368 -10.51 3.65 -3.41
C LYS A 368 -9.23 2.83 -3.39
N TRP A 369 -8.70 2.48 -4.58
CA TRP A 369 -7.52 1.64 -4.74
C TRP A 369 -6.23 2.46 -4.96
N ALA A 370 -6.26 3.75 -4.61
CA ALA A 370 -5.06 4.58 -4.60
C ALA A 370 -3.95 4.02 -3.68
N PRO A 371 -4.24 3.44 -2.49
CA PRO A 371 -3.22 2.79 -1.68
C PRO A 371 -2.52 1.64 -2.40
N GLU A 372 -3.26 0.76 -3.07
CA GLU A 372 -2.70 -0.34 -3.88
C GLU A 372 -1.85 0.20 -5.05
N MET A 373 -2.23 1.34 -5.64
CA MET A 373 -1.41 1.99 -6.66
C MET A 373 -0.10 2.57 -6.10
N LEU A 374 -0.10 3.08 -4.86
CA LEU A 374 1.13 3.47 -4.15
C LEU A 374 2.02 2.26 -3.85
N VAL A 375 1.43 1.11 -3.48
CA VAL A 375 2.17 -0.16 -3.33
C VAL A 375 2.84 -0.52 -4.66
N LEU A 376 2.12 -0.48 -5.79
CA LEU A 376 2.70 -0.78 -7.11
C LEU A 376 3.85 0.18 -7.48
N PHE A 377 3.68 1.48 -7.21
CA PHE A 377 4.73 2.47 -7.44
C PHE A 377 5.97 2.17 -6.59
N TRP A 378 5.77 1.87 -5.29
CA TRP A 378 6.87 1.53 -4.41
C TRP A 378 7.60 0.27 -4.87
N GLU A 379 6.85 -0.77 -5.27
CA GLU A 379 7.41 -2.01 -5.81
C GLU A 379 8.21 -1.76 -7.09
N ALA A 380 7.74 -0.89 -7.99
CA ALA A 380 8.47 -0.51 -9.19
C ALA A 380 9.80 0.20 -8.88
N LEU A 381 9.81 1.13 -7.91
CA LEU A 381 11.04 1.79 -7.45
C LEU A 381 12.03 0.81 -6.80
N GLN A 382 11.51 -0.18 -6.07
CA GLN A 382 12.30 -1.13 -5.33
C GLN A 382 12.90 -2.23 -6.20
N CYS A 383 12.14 -2.78 -7.16
CA CYS A 383 12.56 -3.95 -7.95
C CYS A 383 13.13 -3.58 -9.33
N ASN A 384 13.06 -2.31 -9.76
CA ASN A 384 13.59 -1.88 -11.05
C ASN A 384 14.44 -0.61 -10.92
N LYS A 385 15.78 -0.77 -10.86
CA LYS A 385 16.71 0.37 -10.77
C LYS A 385 16.58 1.32 -11.96
N ARG A 386 16.30 0.81 -13.17
CA ARG A 386 16.16 1.64 -14.38
C ARG A 386 14.90 2.51 -14.31
N PHE A 387 13.79 1.96 -13.81
CA PHE A 387 12.58 2.74 -13.56
C PHE A 387 12.83 3.81 -12.49
N ARG A 388 13.53 3.45 -11.40
CA ARG A 388 13.89 4.42 -10.36
C ARG A 388 14.75 5.57 -10.90
N SER A 389 15.80 5.27 -11.66
CA SER A 389 16.61 6.30 -12.34
C SER A 389 15.76 7.14 -13.30
N PHE A 390 14.89 6.49 -14.11
CA PHE A 390 13.97 7.22 -14.99
C PHE A 390 13.08 8.21 -14.23
N ILE A 391 12.48 7.83 -13.09
CA ILE A 391 11.65 8.73 -12.28
C ILE A 391 12.45 9.93 -11.76
N ILE A 392 13.67 9.68 -11.29
CA ILE A 392 14.53 10.72 -10.69
C ILE A 392 15.07 11.66 -11.76
N ASP A 393 15.59 11.12 -12.86
CA ASP A 393 16.26 11.90 -13.91
C ASP A 393 15.26 12.67 -14.81
N SER A 394 13.99 12.27 -14.85
CA SER A 394 12.95 12.92 -15.67
C SER A 394 12.15 14.01 -14.96
N ASN A 395 12.58 14.46 -13.77
CA ASN A 395 11.85 15.38 -12.87
C ASN A 395 10.44 14.92 -12.45
N ARG A 396 10.00 13.71 -12.84
CA ARG A 396 8.71 13.12 -12.41
C ARG A 396 8.69 12.78 -10.93
N SER A 397 9.85 12.65 -10.30
CA SER A 397 10.02 12.48 -8.85
C SER A 397 9.29 13.57 -8.06
N HIS A 398 9.25 14.81 -8.55
CA HIS A 398 8.59 15.94 -7.89
C HIS A 398 7.08 15.75 -7.78
N ASP A 399 6.43 15.23 -8.82
CA ASP A 399 4.99 14.91 -8.82
C ASP A 399 4.68 13.88 -7.73
N PHE A 400 5.50 12.84 -7.60
CA PHE A 400 5.33 11.81 -6.58
C PHE A 400 5.66 12.29 -5.16
N VAL A 401 6.57 13.26 -4.99
CA VAL A 401 6.81 13.92 -3.70
C VAL A 401 5.55 14.67 -3.26
N ILE A 402 4.93 15.46 -4.15
CA ILE A 402 3.68 16.16 -3.87
C ILE A 402 2.57 15.17 -3.50
N LEU A 403 2.40 14.10 -4.29
CA LEU A 403 1.41 13.05 -4.02
C LEU A 403 1.63 12.38 -2.67
N CYS A 404 2.87 11.98 -2.34
CA CYS A 404 3.18 11.34 -1.05
C CYS A 404 2.93 12.28 0.12
N ILE A 405 3.30 13.55 0.01
CA ILE A 405 3.04 14.58 1.03
C ILE A 405 1.54 14.81 1.19
N PHE A 406 0.78 14.88 0.09
CA PHE A 406 -0.69 14.99 0.12
C PHE A 406 -1.33 13.88 0.95
N TYR A 407 -1.08 12.61 0.61
CA TYR A 407 -1.64 11.48 1.34
C TYR A 407 -1.16 11.43 2.80
N ALA A 408 0.13 11.72 3.05
CA ALA A 408 0.67 11.73 4.40
C ALA A 408 0.01 12.81 5.28
N ILE A 409 -0.16 14.04 4.76
CA ILE A 409 -0.74 15.16 5.50
C ILE A 409 -2.24 14.99 5.72
N GLU A 410 -2.98 14.55 4.71
CA GLU A 410 -4.43 14.34 4.77
C GLU A 410 -4.77 13.24 5.80
N TYR A 411 -3.97 12.17 5.84
CA TYR A 411 -4.23 11.00 6.68
C TYR A 411 -3.47 10.98 8.01
N LYS A 412 -2.61 11.97 8.30
CA LYS A 412 -1.78 12.00 9.53
C LYS A 412 -2.57 11.84 10.84
N SER A 413 -3.81 12.32 10.86
CA SER A 413 -4.66 12.34 12.05
C SER A 413 -5.54 11.10 12.20
N ASP A 414 -5.75 10.34 11.12
CA ASP A 414 -6.64 9.18 11.04
C ASP A 414 -5.87 7.88 11.40
N PRO A 415 -6.22 7.21 12.51
CA PRO A 415 -5.60 5.94 12.90
C PRO A 415 -5.76 4.82 11.86
N SER A 416 -6.88 4.79 11.14
CA SER A 416 -7.19 3.75 10.14
C SER A 416 -6.35 3.88 8.86
N LYS A 417 -5.77 5.06 8.63
CA LYS A 417 -4.96 5.37 7.45
C LYS A 417 -3.47 5.52 7.73
N GLN A 418 -3.03 5.26 8.97
CA GLN A 418 -1.62 5.35 9.35
C GLN A 418 -0.71 4.49 8.49
N GLY A 419 -1.16 3.30 8.06
CA GLY A 419 -0.40 2.44 7.15
C GLY A 419 -0.06 3.13 5.82
N VAL A 420 -0.99 3.93 5.28
CA VAL A 420 -0.78 4.72 4.06
C VAL A 420 0.23 5.84 4.31
N VAL A 421 0.13 6.53 5.45
CA VAL A 421 1.09 7.58 5.85
C VAL A 421 2.51 7.01 5.93
N ARG A 422 2.70 5.86 6.58
CA ARG A 422 4.01 5.17 6.67
C ARG A 422 4.53 4.82 5.27
N MET A 423 3.68 4.27 4.41
CA MET A 423 4.05 3.93 3.04
C MET A 423 4.52 5.14 2.23
N CYS A 424 3.81 6.27 2.29
CA CYS A 424 4.23 7.52 1.63
C CYS A 424 5.61 8.00 2.11
N ILE A 425 5.88 7.91 3.43
CA ILE A 425 7.17 8.26 4.00
C ILE A 425 8.27 7.32 3.51
N PHE A 426 8.03 6.01 3.48
CA PHE A 426 9.03 5.04 3.00
C PHE A 426 9.27 5.11 1.48
N ILE A 427 8.26 5.49 0.68
CA ILE A 427 8.45 5.81 -0.74
C ILE A 427 9.41 7.00 -0.89
N MET A 428 9.17 8.09 -0.16
CA MET A 428 10.06 9.25 -0.18
C MET A 428 11.47 8.91 0.33
N GLN A 429 11.58 8.09 1.37
CA GLN A 429 12.88 7.58 1.87
C GLN A 429 13.59 6.73 0.82
N THR A 430 12.86 5.91 0.07
CA THR A 430 13.44 5.08 -1.00
C THR A 430 14.02 5.95 -2.13
N MET A 431 13.34 7.04 -2.47
CA MET A 431 13.83 7.99 -3.48
C MET A 431 15.00 8.84 -2.95
N SER A 432 15.00 9.21 -1.67
CA SER A 432 16.04 10.06 -1.09
C SER A 432 17.43 9.40 -1.02
N VAL A 433 17.51 8.08 -1.08
CA VAL A 433 18.76 7.32 -1.14
C VAL A 433 19.62 7.67 -2.36
N GLU A 434 19.01 8.16 -3.45
CA GLU A 434 19.71 8.47 -4.70
C GLU A 434 20.19 9.93 -4.71
N PRO A 435 21.50 10.22 -4.93
CA PRO A 435 22.03 11.58 -4.90
C PRO A 435 21.37 12.55 -5.89
N ASN A 436 21.04 12.06 -7.10
CA ASN A 436 20.37 12.85 -8.13
C ASN A 436 19.01 13.38 -7.67
N PHE A 437 18.31 12.64 -6.79
CA PHE A 437 17.05 13.12 -6.20
C PHE A 437 17.30 14.32 -5.30
N GLY A 438 18.31 14.27 -4.42
CA GLY A 438 18.68 15.41 -3.58
C GLY A 438 19.02 16.66 -4.41
N GLN A 439 19.75 16.47 -5.52
CA GLN A 439 20.09 17.56 -6.44
C GLN A 439 18.88 18.12 -7.20
N SER A 440 17.95 17.25 -7.65
CA SER A 440 16.76 17.68 -8.39
C SER A 440 15.85 18.56 -7.54
N LEU A 441 15.84 18.36 -6.22
CA LEU A 441 15.02 19.14 -5.28
C LEU A 441 15.40 20.62 -5.18
N ASN A 442 16.58 21.03 -5.65
CA ASN A 442 16.98 22.44 -5.71
C ASN A 442 16.20 23.24 -6.78
N THR A 443 15.45 22.56 -7.64
CA THR A 443 14.56 23.20 -8.61
C THR A 443 13.49 24.05 -7.93
N LYS A 444 13.12 25.17 -8.56
CA LYS A 444 12.09 26.07 -8.05
C LYS A 444 10.74 25.36 -7.98
N PHE A 445 10.02 25.57 -6.89
CA PHE A 445 8.68 25.02 -6.73
C PHE A 445 7.65 25.84 -7.51
N GLU A 446 6.94 25.20 -8.44
CA GLU A 446 5.99 25.87 -9.35
C GLU A 446 4.53 25.46 -9.10
N ALA A 447 4.28 24.36 -8.38
CA ALA A 447 2.95 23.74 -8.29
C ALA A 447 1.96 24.43 -7.31
N GLN A 448 2.37 25.51 -6.63
CA GLN A 448 1.69 26.09 -5.47
C GLN A 448 0.20 26.42 -5.71
N GLU A 449 -0.15 26.91 -6.90
CA GLU A 449 -1.52 27.28 -7.25
C GLU A 449 -2.41 26.05 -7.47
N THR A 450 -1.83 24.94 -7.93
CA THR A 450 -2.56 23.70 -8.23
C THR A 450 -2.76 22.79 -7.01
N LEU A 451 -2.05 23.04 -5.91
CA LEU A 451 -2.12 22.24 -4.69
C LEU A 451 -3.47 22.41 -3.96
N PRO A 452 -3.99 21.33 -3.34
CA PRO A 452 -5.06 21.44 -2.34
C PRO A 452 -4.67 22.31 -1.16
N GLN A 453 -5.65 22.96 -0.54
CA GLN A 453 -5.45 23.84 0.60
C GLN A 453 -4.78 23.13 1.81
N SER A 454 -4.98 21.82 1.97
CA SER A 454 -4.43 21.05 3.10
C SER A 454 -2.91 20.93 3.10
N ILE A 455 -2.26 21.04 1.93
CA ILE A 455 -0.79 20.96 1.79
C ILE A 455 -0.16 22.26 1.28
N ARG A 456 -0.97 23.29 1.01
CA ARG A 456 -0.52 24.59 0.51
C ARG A 456 0.18 25.36 1.64
N ILE A 457 1.38 25.87 1.37
CA ILE A 457 2.13 26.71 2.31
C ILE A 457 1.88 28.20 1.97
N PRO A 458 1.26 29.02 2.84
CA PRO A 458 0.97 30.42 2.52
C PRO A 458 2.22 31.23 2.16
N ALA A 459 2.12 32.08 1.12
CA ALA A 459 3.20 32.92 0.62
C ALA A 459 4.53 32.18 0.34
N PHE A 460 4.46 30.90 -0.01
CA PHE A 460 5.63 30.07 -0.26
C PHE A 460 6.39 30.48 -1.52
N ARG A 461 7.69 30.72 -1.36
CA ARG A 461 8.67 30.96 -2.42
C ARG A 461 9.94 30.21 -2.06
N GLY A 462 10.11 29.03 -2.65
CA GLY A 462 11.24 28.15 -2.35
C GLY A 462 11.41 27.07 -3.42
N SER A 463 12.35 26.18 -3.15
CA SER A 463 12.62 24.98 -3.94
C SER A 463 11.73 23.80 -3.52
N TYR A 464 11.79 22.69 -4.27
CA TYR A 464 11.20 21.43 -3.81
C TYR A 464 11.84 20.90 -2.52
N ALA A 465 13.12 21.21 -2.27
CA ALA A 465 13.79 20.89 -1.00
C ALA A 465 13.15 21.66 0.17
N ASP A 466 12.88 22.96 -0.02
CA ASP A 466 12.16 23.77 0.98
C ASP A 466 10.77 23.20 1.27
N PHE A 467 10.02 22.85 0.22
CA PHE A 467 8.69 22.27 0.35
C PHE A 467 8.73 20.96 1.14
N LEU A 468 9.69 20.09 0.84
CA LEU A 468 9.85 18.80 1.51
C LEU A 468 10.22 18.97 3.00
N ILE A 469 11.21 19.80 3.33
CA ILE A 469 11.65 20.04 4.72
C ILE A 469 10.52 20.65 5.55
N MET A 470 9.83 21.67 5.03
CA MET A 470 8.68 22.28 5.71
C MET A 470 7.50 21.31 5.89
N SER A 471 7.27 20.42 4.91
CA SER A 471 6.25 19.38 5.02
C SER A 471 6.62 18.34 6.06
N ILE A 472 7.88 17.90 6.11
CA ILE A 472 8.39 16.97 7.13
C ILE A 472 8.26 17.58 8.52
N HIS A 473 8.66 18.85 8.69
CA HIS A 473 8.45 19.57 9.95
C HIS A 473 6.98 19.55 10.37
N THR A 474 6.07 19.80 9.43
CA THR A 474 4.62 19.79 9.69
C THR A 474 4.11 18.41 10.10
N LEU A 475 4.59 17.34 9.47
CA LEU A 475 4.23 15.96 9.85
C LEU A 475 4.73 15.61 11.26
N ILE A 476 5.93 16.06 11.64
CA ILE A 476 6.48 15.83 12.97
C ILE A 476 5.68 16.63 14.01
N THR A 477 5.53 17.94 13.82
CA THR A 477 4.95 18.83 14.83
C THR A 477 3.41 18.76 14.93
N ALA A 478 2.69 18.60 13.81
CA ALA A 478 1.22 18.62 13.82
C ALA A 478 0.57 17.25 14.16
N SER A 479 1.35 16.17 14.25
CA SER A 479 0.82 14.82 14.48
C SER A 479 0.49 14.51 15.94
N LYS A 480 0.78 15.42 16.89
CA LYS A 480 0.53 15.25 18.34
C LYS A 480 1.09 13.92 18.88
N GLY A 481 2.25 13.49 18.36
CA GLY A 481 2.92 12.24 18.75
C GLY A 481 2.36 10.96 18.12
N LYS A 482 1.25 11.01 17.35
CA LYS A 482 0.70 9.83 16.66
C LYS A 482 1.67 9.22 15.63
N LEU A 483 2.57 10.06 15.09
CA LEU A 483 3.58 9.66 14.12
C LEU A 483 4.98 9.43 14.72
N ASN A 484 5.11 9.32 16.05
CA ASN A 484 6.41 9.09 16.70
C ASN A 484 7.19 7.93 16.06
N THR A 485 6.48 6.85 15.70
CA THR A 485 7.07 5.69 15.03
C THR A 485 7.75 6.01 13.70
N VAL A 486 7.32 7.03 12.95
CA VAL A 486 7.93 7.36 11.64
C VAL A 486 8.86 8.56 11.66
N TYR A 487 9.08 9.19 12.82
CA TYR A 487 10.04 10.30 12.94
C TYR A 487 11.46 9.92 12.50
N PRO A 488 12.00 8.72 12.85
CA PRO A 488 13.32 8.31 12.36
C PRO A 488 13.41 8.30 10.83
N ALA A 489 12.38 7.78 10.14
CA ALA A 489 12.34 7.73 8.68
C ALA A 489 12.19 9.12 8.04
N LEU A 490 11.42 10.01 8.66
CA LEU A 490 11.30 11.40 8.24
C LEU A 490 12.63 12.16 8.33
N LEU A 491 13.37 11.97 9.42
CA LEU A 491 14.70 12.57 9.59
C LEU A 491 15.73 11.92 8.66
N ALA A 492 15.63 10.61 8.40
CA ALA A 492 16.46 9.94 7.40
C ALA A 492 16.30 10.55 6.00
N ILE A 493 15.09 10.98 5.62
CA ILE A 493 14.88 11.72 4.36
C ILE A 493 15.67 13.02 4.34
N ILE A 494 15.61 13.81 5.43
CA ILE A 494 16.37 15.07 5.53
C ILE A 494 17.88 14.80 5.49
N ASN A 495 18.37 13.81 6.25
CA ASN A 495 19.77 13.39 6.25
C ASN A 495 20.27 13.01 4.85
N ASN A 496 19.46 12.27 4.07
CA ASN A 496 19.87 11.82 2.75
C ASN A 496 19.97 12.96 1.73
N ILE A 497 19.08 13.96 1.81
CA ILE A 497 19.12 15.10 0.88
C ILE A 497 20.12 16.18 1.32
N ALA A 498 20.43 16.27 2.61
CA ALA A 498 21.25 17.32 3.24
C ALA A 498 22.56 17.69 2.49
N PRO A 499 23.40 16.75 2.02
CA PRO A 499 24.63 17.10 1.29
C PRO A 499 24.39 17.79 -0.06
N HIS A 500 23.18 17.71 -0.58
CA HIS A 500 22.83 18.16 -1.94
C HIS A 500 21.97 19.43 -1.96
N VAL A 501 21.42 19.87 -0.82
CA VAL A 501 20.51 21.00 -0.78
C VAL A 501 21.26 22.34 -0.84
N GLU A 502 20.80 23.22 -1.73
CA GLU A 502 21.38 24.53 -1.99
C GLU A 502 20.29 25.62 -1.83
N HIS A 503 20.70 26.82 -1.44
CA HIS A 503 19.84 28.00 -1.41
C HIS A 503 18.56 27.87 -0.56
N LEU A 504 18.65 27.21 0.60
CA LEU A 504 17.53 27.08 1.52
C LEU A 504 16.90 28.43 1.89
N SER A 505 15.58 28.47 1.87
CA SER A 505 14.80 29.63 2.29
C SER A 505 14.96 29.91 3.79
N PRO A 506 14.82 31.17 4.23
CA PRO A 506 14.82 31.52 5.66
C PRO A 506 13.76 30.74 6.46
N SER A 507 12.60 30.49 5.84
CA SER A 507 11.51 29.72 6.45
C SER A 507 11.90 28.26 6.68
N SER A 508 12.50 27.60 5.68
CA SER A 508 12.96 26.20 5.80
C SER A 508 14.08 26.07 6.84
N CYS A 509 15.06 26.99 6.84
CA CYS A 509 16.12 27.05 7.86
C CYS A 509 15.53 27.20 9.28
N SER A 510 14.53 28.08 9.45
CA SER A 510 13.83 28.25 10.72
C SER A 510 13.12 26.97 11.14
N LYS A 511 12.43 26.26 10.21
CA LYS A 511 11.78 24.97 10.51
C LYS A 511 12.78 23.89 10.91
N LEU A 512 13.95 23.81 10.27
CA LEU A 512 15.00 22.87 10.67
C LEU A 512 15.51 23.15 12.09
N LEU A 513 15.74 24.42 12.43
CA LEU A 513 16.16 24.80 13.79
C LEU A 513 15.05 24.67 14.84
N GLN A 514 13.78 24.80 14.44
CA GLN A 514 12.64 24.47 15.31
C GLN A 514 12.60 22.97 15.65
N LEU A 515 12.90 22.09 14.68
CA LEU A 515 13.06 20.65 14.96
C LEU A 515 14.21 20.42 15.95
N PHE A 516 15.38 20.99 15.69
CA PHE A 516 16.53 20.93 16.61
C PHE A 516 16.13 21.38 18.02
N SER A 517 15.48 22.54 18.13
CA SER A 517 15.09 23.08 19.43
C SER A 517 14.06 22.20 20.16
N SER A 518 13.15 21.58 19.42
CA SER A 518 12.16 20.68 20.01
C SER A 518 12.79 19.37 20.46
N MET A 519 13.75 18.85 19.69
CA MET A 519 14.42 17.57 19.98
C MET A 519 15.57 17.69 20.99
N SER A 520 16.09 18.90 21.20
CA SER A 520 17.07 19.22 22.26
C SER A 520 16.42 19.65 23.57
N ALA A 521 15.10 19.82 23.61
CA ALA A 521 14.39 20.20 24.82
C ALA A 521 14.57 19.12 25.91
N PRO A 522 14.90 19.49 27.16
CA PRO A 522 15.09 18.52 28.24
C PRO A 522 13.85 17.63 28.45
N SER A 523 12.65 18.21 28.34
CA SER A 523 11.37 17.50 28.45
C SER A 523 11.16 16.45 27.35
N PHE A 524 11.77 16.64 26.18
CA PHE A 524 11.73 15.66 25.10
C PHE A 524 12.83 14.60 25.29
N LEU A 525 14.08 15.01 25.49
CA LEU A 525 15.21 14.10 25.62
C LEU A 525 15.03 13.09 26.77
N LEU A 526 14.52 13.56 27.91
CA LEU A 526 14.35 12.73 29.10
C LEU A 526 13.07 11.88 29.10
N ALA A 527 12.20 12.02 28.09
CA ALA A 527 10.92 11.30 28.04
C ALA A 527 11.03 9.86 27.54
N ASN A 528 12.04 9.53 26.72
CA ASN A 528 12.22 8.20 26.15
C ASN A 528 13.71 7.92 25.87
N GLU A 529 14.14 6.68 26.10
CA GLU A 529 15.52 6.22 25.97
C GLU A 529 16.12 6.54 24.60
N THR A 530 15.32 6.43 23.53
CA THR A 530 15.80 6.60 22.16
C THR A 530 15.68 8.03 21.62
N ASN A 531 15.14 8.99 22.37
CA ASN A 531 14.89 10.34 21.83
C ASN A 531 16.17 11.08 21.42
N HIS A 532 17.31 10.75 22.04
CA HIS A 532 18.61 11.29 21.66
C HIS A 532 19.01 10.95 20.21
N THR A 533 18.52 9.86 19.62
CA THR A 533 18.88 9.48 18.25
C THR A 533 18.25 10.42 17.23
N LEU A 534 17.07 10.98 17.56
CA LEU A 534 16.39 11.98 16.75
C LEU A 534 17.16 13.31 16.78
N LEU A 535 17.65 13.72 17.97
CA LEU A 535 18.53 14.88 18.10
C LEU A 535 19.81 14.71 17.28
N SER A 536 20.47 13.55 17.41
CA SER A 536 21.67 13.23 16.63
C SER A 536 21.41 13.33 15.13
N SER A 537 20.29 12.77 14.65
CA SER A 537 19.93 12.81 13.22
C SER A 537 19.69 14.24 12.71
N VAL A 538 19.05 15.12 13.49
CA VAL A 538 18.91 16.53 13.09
C VAL A 538 20.26 17.25 13.05
N LEU A 539 21.15 16.99 14.01
CA LEU A 539 22.50 17.57 14.02
C LEU A 539 23.34 17.08 12.83
N GLU A 540 23.26 15.80 12.49
CA GLU A 540 23.88 15.24 11.29
C GLU A 540 23.37 15.91 10.01
N SER A 541 22.06 16.16 9.89
CA SER A 541 21.49 16.88 8.75
C SER A 541 22.09 18.28 8.62
N ILE A 542 22.18 19.02 9.74
CA ILE A 542 22.72 20.38 9.76
C ILE A 542 24.21 20.36 9.40
N ASN A 543 25.00 19.48 10.01
CA ASN A 543 26.43 19.34 9.69
C ASN A 543 26.66 18.95 8.24
N SER A 544 25.86 18.03 7.69
CA SER A 544 26.01 17.60 6.31
C SER A 544 25.76 18.74 5.32
N ILE A 545 24.80 19.64 5.58
CA ILE A 545 24.60 20.84 4.75
C ILE A 545 25.80 21.79 4.87
N LEU A 546 26.32 21.99 6.10
CA LEU A 546 27.46 22.88 6.33
C LEU A 546 28.74 22.35 5.68
N GLU A 547 29.03 21.06 5.81
CA GLU A 547 30.27 20.46 5.28
C GLU A 547 30.29 20.45 3.76
N HIS A 548 29.14 20.23 3.10
CA HIS A 548 29.08 20.06 1.64
C HIS A 548 28.64 21.31 0.89
N GLN A 549 27.81 22.17 1.50
CA GLN A 549 27.11 23.26 0.83
C GLN A 549 27.14 24.57 1.66
N PHE A 550 28.22 24.81 2.41
CA PHE A 550 28.41 26.00 3.25
C PHE A 550 28.11 27.32 2.51
N THR A 551 28.83 27.57 1.42
CA THR A 551 28.79 28.83 0.66
C THR A 551 27.44 29.07 -0.02
N LYS A 552 26.72 28.00 -0.33
CA LYS A 552 25.43 28.05 -1.02
C LYS A 552 24.24 28.21 -0.07
N ASN A 553 24.44 28.07 1.25
CA ASN A 553 23.39 28.15 2.27
C ASN A 553 23.65 29.22 3.36
N PRO A 554 23.85 30.51 3.00
CA PRO A 554 24.15 31.56 3.99
C PRO A 554 23.03 31.81 5.00
N PHE A 555 21.76 31.59 4.61
CA PHE A 555 20.62 31.72 5.55
C PHE A 555 20.65 30.68 6.67
N LEU A 556 21.13 29.47 6.39
CA LEU A 556 21.27 28.43 7.41
C LEU A 556 22.34 28.81 8.42
N VAL A 557 23.51 29.27 7.93
CA VAL A 557 24.61 29.74 8.78
C VAL A 557 24.15 30.91 9.67
N TYR A 558 23.46 31.89 9.10
CA TYR A 558 22.86 32.98 9.88
C TYR A 558 21.89 32.49 10.96
N ALA A 559 21.02 31.55 10.60
CA ALA A 559 20.05 30.98 11.54
C ALA A 559 20.77 30.23 12.69
N ILE A 560 21.83 29.47 12.41
CA ILE A 560 22.65 28.78 13.42
C ILE A 560 23.26 29.80 14.40
N LEU A 561 23.83 30.89 13.90
CA LEU A 561 24.42 31.95 14.75
C LEU A 561 23.37 32.59 15.67
N LYS A 562 22.13 32.74 15.20
CA LYS A 562 21.01 33.20 16.04
C LYS A 562 20.67 32.20 17.15
N TYR A 563 20.79 30.90 16.88
CA TYR A 563 20.50 29.80 17.81
C TYR A 563 21.73 29.31 18.61
N ARG A 564 22.90 29.97 18.49
CA ARG A 564 24.17 29.53 19.10
C ARG A 564 24.09 29.12 20.57
N LYS A 565 23.38 29.91 21.40
CA LYS A 565 23.20 29.63 22.83
C LYS A 565 22.53 28.29 23.10
N ARG A 566 21.65 27.82 22.21
CA ARG A 566 21.00 26.51 22.34
C ARG A 566 21.96 25.37 22.00
N PHE A 567 22.82 25.53 21.00
CA PHE A 567 23.86 24.52 20.70
C PHE A 567 24.89 24.41 21.84
N GLU A 568 25.30 25.55 22.39
CA GLU A 568 26.16 25.61 23.58
C GLU A 568 25.48 24.93 24.79
N ALA A 569 24.20 25.22 25.03
CA ALA A 569 23.43 24.58 26.11
C ALA A 569 23.29 23.06 25.95
N VAL A 570 23.22 22.53 24.72
CA VAL A 570 23.22 21.08 24.48
C VAL A 570 24.58 20.47 24.82
N ARG A 571 25.69 21.14 24.51
CA ARG A 571 27.04 20.67 24.88
C ARG A 571 27.24 20.62 26.39
N GLU A 572 26.67 21.58 27.11
CA GLU A 572 26.76 21.70 28.58
C GLU A 572 25.58 21.01 29.30
N PHE A 573 24.80 20.20 28.59
CA PHE A 573 23.60 19.59 29.14
C PHE A 573 23.95 18.58 30.25
N THR A 574 23.26 18.68 31.38
CA THR A 574 23.39 17.74 32.49
C THR A 574 22.01 17.24 32.90
N LEU A 575 21.96 16.07 33.54
CA LEU A 575 20.68 15.52 34.02
C LEU A 575 20.01 16.45 35.04
N GLU A 576 20.80 17.03 35.95
CA GLU A 576 20.32 17.95 36.99
C GLU A 576 19.79 19.25 36.37
N SER A 577 20.58 19.89 35.48
CA SER A 577 20.14 21.11 34.79
C SER A 577 18.90 20.87 33.92
N GLY A 578 18.79 19.70 33.30
CA GLY A 578 17.62 19.30 32.53
C GLY A 578 16.37 19.12 33.38
N GLN A 579 16.47 18.47 34.54
CA GLN A 579 15.34 18.28 35.47
C GLN A 579 14.88 19.61 36.09
N GLN A 580 15.82 20.45 36.53
CA GLN A 580 15.52 21.79 37.05
C GLN A 580 14.82 22.67 35.99
N GLU A 581 15.23 22.57 34.72
CA GLU A 581 14.57 23.27 33.62
C GLU A 581 13.12 22.80 33.42
N ILE A 582 12.87 21.50 33.50
CA ILE A 582 11.52 20.93 33.39
C ILE A 582 10.64 21.41 34.56
N GLU A 583 11.17 21.39 35.78
CA GLU A 583 10.46 21.87 36.96
C GLU A 583 10.11 23.35 36.84
N ARG A 584 11.09 24.19 36.46
CA ARG A 584 10.89 25.62 36.21
C ARG A 584 9.84 25.89 35.13
N GLN A 585 9.82 25.09 34.06
CA GLN A 585 8.80 25.21 33.00
C GLN A 585 7.42 24.79 33.49
N ASN A 586 7.33 23.74 34.31
CA ASN A 586 6.08 23.30 34.92
C ASN A 586 5.54 24.34 35.93
N GLU A 587 6.40 24.98 36.71
CA GLU A 587 6.03 26.08 37.61
C GLU A 587 5.50 27.29 36.83
N ARG A 588 6.17 27.69 35.74
CA ARG A 588 5.69 28.77 34.86
C ARG A 588 4.34 28.45 34.20
N ARG A 589 4.12 27.18 33.83
CA ARG A 589 2.81 26.72 33.33
C ARG A 589 1.75 26.77 34.42
N LYS A 590 2.08 26.34 35.66
CA LYS A 590 1.17 26.42 36.81
C LYS A 590 0.84 27.87 37.20
N SER A 591 1.81 28.79 37.15
CA SER A 591 1.57 30.21 37.42
C SER A 591 0.77 30.92 36.32
N SER A 592 0.84 30.43 35.08
CA SER A 592 0.04 30.92 33.94
C SER A 592 -1.37 30.31 33.91
N SER A 593 -1.56 29.10 34.43
CA SER A 593 -2.79 28.31 34.43
C SER A 593 -3.80 28.66 35.55
N GLY A 594 -3.70 29.85 36.16
CA GLY A 594 -4.63 30.33 37.20
C GLY A 594 -6.09 30.49 36.76
N SER A 595 -6.44 30.17 35.51
CA SER A 595 -7.81 30.08 35.02
C SER A 595 -7.95 28.93 34.02
N HIS A 596 -8.75 27.92 34.39
CA HIS A 596 -9.14 26.69 33.68
C HIS A 596 -8.19 25.48 33.74
N GLU A 597 -8.66 24.45 34.43
CA GLU A 597 -8.13 23.08 34.44
C GLU A 597 -8.35 22.38 33.09
N PHE A 598 -7.28 21.84 32.50
CA PHE A 598 -7.32 20.60 31.73
C PHE A 598 -5.96 19.90 31.84
N VAL A 599 -5.97 18.67 32.36
CA VAL A 599 -4.79 17.81 32.46
C VAL A 599 -4.49 17.22 31.08
N GLY A 600 -3.38 17.63 30.47
CA GLY A 600 -2.87 17.09 29.21
C GLY A 600 -1.40 16.68 29.31
N SER A 601 -1.10 15.44 28.87
CA SER A 601 0.25 14.87 28.77
C SER A 601 1.26 15.77 28.03
N PRO A 602 2.58 15.61 28.27
CA PRO A 602 3.61 16.39 27.61
C PRO A 602 3.69 15.99 26.13
N VAL A 603 3.05 16.78 25.26
CA VAL A 603 3.11 16.62 23.80
C VAL A 603 3.75 17.87 23.20
N LEU A 604 4.55 17.65 22.15
CA LEU A 604 5.15 18.64 21.25
C LEU A 604 4.22 19.84 21.04
N SER A 605 4.47 20.92 21.79
CA SER A 605 3.73 22.17 21.70
C SER A 605 4.70 23.21 21.17
N ALA A 606 4.34 23.87 20.07
CA ALA A 606 5.11 24.98 19.52
C ALA A 606 5.14 26.12 20.55
N SER A 607 6.29 26.35 21.17
CA SER A 607 6.56 27.56 21.94
C SER A 607 6.94 28.66 20.93
N GLU A 608 5.97 29.52 20.59
CA GLU A 608 6.25 30.81 19.97
C GLU A 608 6.86 31.74 21.03
N GLU A 609 8.18 31.97 20.95
CA GLU A 609 8.85 33.05 21.68
C GLU A 609 8.88 34.28 20.77
N GLU A 610 7.81 35.08 20.79
CA GLU A 610 7.89 36.50 20.44
C GLU A 610 8.14 37.30 21.72
N HIS A 611 9.28 38.00 21.78
CA HIS A 611 9.56 38.94 22.86
C HIS A 611 8.72 40.22 22.69
N PRO A 612 8.02 40.70 23.73
CA PRO A 612 7.16 41.87 23.63
C PRO A 612 8.00 43.16 23.59
N VAL A 613 7.78 43.99 22.58
CA VAL A 613 8.23 45.38 22.58
C VAL A 613 7.17 46.21 23.29
N SER A 614 7.57 46.84 24.40
CA SER A 614 6.77 47.80 25.15
C SER A 614 6.45 49.03 24.31
N SER A 615 5.17 49.26 23.99
CA SER A 615 4.69 50.54 23.46
C SER A 615 3.65 51.13 24.42
N ASP A 616 4.11 52.02 25.28
CA ASP A 616 3.25 53.04 25.88
C ASP A 616 2.90 54.06 24.80
N THR A 617 1.63 54.19 24.46
CA THR A 617 0.92 55.49 24.36
C THR A 617 -0.56 55.25 24.03
N ARG A 618 -1.39 55.80 24.92
CA ARG A 618 -2.85 55.86 24.85
C ARG A 618 -3.33 56.68 23.65
N SER A 619 -4.38 56.21 22.97
CA SER A 619 -5.52 57.05 22.55
C SER A 619 -6.75 56.19 22.19
N PRO A 620 -7.96 56.48 22.70
CA PRO A 620 -9.15 55.69 22.40
C PRO A 620 -10.12 56.37 21.39
N LEU A 621 -10.75 55.50 20.60
CA LEU A 621 -12.11 55.58 20.03
C LEU A 621 -12.41 56.50 18.83
N GLY A 622 -12.92 55.88 17.76
CA GLY A 622 -14.29 56.13 17.32
C GLY A 622 -14.58 56.23 15.82
N ARG A 623 -15.58 55.42 15.40
CA ARG A 623 -16.49 55.53 14.22
C ARG A 623 -16.16 54.81 12.89
N ILE A 624 -16.96 53.75 12.68
CA ILE A 624 -17.53 53.20 11.42
C ILE A 624 -18.69 54.16 10.97
N PRO A 625 -19.01 54.37 9.67
CA PRO A 625 -19.76 53.44 8.77
C PRO A 625 -19.17 53.31 7.34
N GLU A 626 -19.08 52.10 6.75
CA GLU A 626 -20.13 51.40 5.98
C GLU A 626 -20.79 52.27 4.87
N GLU A 627 -20.54 51.93 3.59
CA GLU A 627 -21.54 51.48 2.60
C GLU A 627 -21.02 51.50 1.12
N ASN A 628 -21.44 50.47 0.38
CA ASN A 628 -21.71 50.40 -1.08
C ASN A 628 -20.56 50.26 -2.14
N SER A 629 -20.43 49.01 -2.63
CA SER A 629 -20.22 48.66 -4.07
C SER A 629 -21.54 48.94 -4.83
N PRO A 630 -21.64 49.26 -6.16
CA PRO A 630 -21.04 48.51 -7.30
C PRO A 630 -20.76 49.26 -8.65
N PHE A 631 -20.02 48.59 -9.55
CA PHE A 631 -20.00 48.64 -11.04
C PHE A 631 -20.07 49.96 -11.86
N SER A 632 -19.12 50.13 -12.81
CA SER A 632 -19.21 50.78 -14.16
C SER A 632 -17.92 50.40 -14.92
N ILE A 633 -17.89 49.51 -15.93
CA ILE A 633 -18.16 49.66 -17.38
C ILE A 633 -17.54 50.91 -18.03
N GLY A 634 -16.69 50.67 -19.04
CA GLY A 634 -16.64 51.44 -20.28
C GLY A 634 -15.45 52.38 -20.47
N GLY A 635 -14.68 52.17 -21.54
CA GLY A 635 -13.66 53.09 -22.04
C GLY A 635 -12.79 52.48 -23.13
N ASP A 636 -13.39 52.20 -24.29
CA ASP A 636 -12.71 51.95 -25.56
C ASP A 636 -12.17 53.26 -26.14
N GLU A 637 -11.02 53.22 -26.82
CA GLU A 637 -10.75 54.04 -28.03
C GLU A 637 -9.58 53.42 -28.84
N ASP A 638 -9.86 53.24 -30.13
CA ASP A 638 -9.11 52.51 -31.16
C ASP A 638 -7.88 53.24 -31.72
N SER A 639 -6.97 52.49 -32.36
CA SER A 639 -6.36 52.87 -33.65
C SER A 639 -5.64 51.70 -34.32
N ASP A 640 -6.10 51.37 -35.53
CA ASP A 640 -5.51 50.43 -36.49
C ASP A 640 -4.28 51.05 -37.21
N ASP A 641 -3.30 50.22 -37.63
CA ASP A 641 -2.89 50.15 -39.05
C ASP A 641 -2.04 48.90 -39.35
N GLU A 642 -2.18 48.36 -40.56
CA GLU A 642 -1.55 47.16 -41.09
C GLU A 642 -0.13 47.40 -41.67
N GLY A 643 0.64 46.33 -41.86
CA GLY A 643 1.87 46.35 -42.66
C GLY A 643 2.51 44.97 -42.83
N GLU A 644 2.28 44.35 -44.00
CA GLU A 644 2.93 43.12 -44.50
C GLU A 644 4.46 43.24 -44.65
N GLY A 645 5.17 42.11 -44.60
CA GLY A 645 6.54 42.01 -45.13
C GLY A 645 7.32 40.76 -44.71
N ARG A 646 7.39 39.77 -45.61
CA ARG A 646 8.16 38.52 -45.52
C ARG A 646 9.68 38.75 -45.37
N ASP A 647 10.39 37.80 -44.73
CA ASP A 647 11.33 36.89 -45.43
C ASP A 647 12.16 36.03 -44.45
N THR A 648 11.93 34.72 -44.51
CA THR A 648 12.95 33.68 -44.27
C THR A 648 13.95 33.67 -45.44
N PRO A 649 15.16 33.13 -45.22
CA PRO A 649 15.41 31.84 -45.87
C PRO A 649 16.12 30.84 -44.95
N ALA A 650 15.59 29.62 -44.96
CA ALA A 650 16.35 28.41 -44.72
C ALA A 650 17.08 28.01 -46.00
N GLN A 651 18.22 27.34 -45.84
CA GLN A 651 18.76 26.22 -46.65
C GLN A 651 20.00 25.72 -45.90
N ASP A 652 20.45 24.47 -45.87
CA ASP A 652 19.97 23.10 -46.11
C ASP A 652 21.25 22.26 -46.34
N SER A 653 21.20 20.96 -46.01
CA SER A 653 22.01 19.87 -46.60
C SER A 653 23.39 19.51 -45.96
N PRO A 654 23.94 18.28 -46.20
CA PRO A 654 23.61 17.07 -45.42
C PRO A 654 24.85 16.19 -45.12
N SER A 655 24.70 15.09 -44.37
CA SER A 655 25.32 13.79 -44.74
C SER A 655 24.92 12.64 -43.83
N VAL A 656 24.62 11.53 -44.50
CA VAL A 656 24.27 10.20 -44.01
C VAL A 656 25.51 9.33 -44.12
N GLN A 657 25.78 8.44 -43.15
CA GLN A 657 26.02 6.99 -43.40
C GLN A 657 26.33 6.20 -42.12
N THR A 658 25.36 5.35 -41.78
CA THR A 658 25.47 3.93 -41.39
C THR A 658 26.84 3.29 -41.19
N SER A 659 27.00 2.59 -40.05
CA SER A 659 27.71 1.30 -39.99
C SER A 659 27.18 0.45 -38.83
N ARG A 660 26.61 -0.71 -39.18
CA ARG A 660 26.25 -1.83 -38.30
C ARG A 660 27.45 -2.77 -38.17
N ARG A 661 27.82 -3.20 -36.95
CA ARG A 661 27.86 -4.62 -36.49
C ARG A 661 28.62 -4.80 -35.15
N PRO A 662 28.39 -5.92 -34.44
CA PRO A 662 28.38 -6.00 -32.98
C PRO A 662 29.69 -6.54 -32.40
N SER A 663 29.92 -6.31 -31.10
CA SER A 663 30.94 -7.01 -30.33
C SER A 663 30.34 -7.59 -29.05
N ILE A 664 30.68 -8.85 -28.81
CA ILE A 664 30.21 -9.76 -27.78
C ILE A 664 31.16 -9.66 -26.57
N SER A 665 30.63 -10.03 -25.38
CA SER A 665 31.29 -10.21 -24.07
C SER A 665 31.44 -8.93 -23.23
N SER A 666 31.10 -8.90 -21.95
CA SER A 666 31.13 -9.95 -20.93
C SER A 666 29.91 -9.90 -19.99
N VAL A 667 29.65 -11.04 -19.36
CA VAL A 667 28.53 -11.34 -18.47
C VAL A 667 28.56 -10.42 -17.24
N ILE A 668 27.66 -9.43 -17.19
CA ILE A 668 27.34 -8.69 -15.97
C ILE A 668 26.04 -9.26 -15.43
N GLU A 669 26.18 -10.23 -14.55
CA GLU A 669 25.09 -10.79 -13.75
C GLU A 669 24.84 -9.86 -12.55
N GLU A 670 24.35 -8.65 -12.80
CA GLU A 670 23.96 -7.72 -11.75
C GLU A 670 22.78 -6.85 -12.23
N SER A 671 21.61 -7.47 -12.39
CA SER A 671 20.41 -6.79 -12.89
C SER A 671 19.11 -7.29 -12.26
N VAL A 672 19.03 -7.21 -10.92
CA VAL A 672 17.79 -7.06 -10.14
C VAL A 672 18.20 -6.36 -8.83
N PRO A 673 17.39 -5.49 -8.21
CA PRO A 673 17.55 -5.16 -6.79
C PRO A 673 17.44 -6.45 -5.99
N LEU A 674 18.61 -6.92 -5.58
CA LEU A 674 18.81 -8.06 -4.71
C LEU A 674 18.02 -7.77 -3.42
N GLN A 675 16.89 -8.44 -3.23
CA GLN A 675 16.48 -8.75 -1.86
C GLN A 675 17.68 -9.47 -1.25
N LEU A 676 18.29 -8.84 -0.24
CA LEU A 676 19.13 -9.50 0.75
C LEU A 676 20.50 -10.00 0.23
N ARG A 677 21.56 -9.23 0.50
CA ARG A 677 22.78 -9.85 1.03
C ARG A 677 23.56 -8.95 1.98
N GLY A 678 23.65 -9.39 3.22
CA GLY A 678 24.82 -9.15 4.07
C GLY A 678 25.96 -10.11 3.69
N MET A 679 27.16 -9.56 3.50
CA MET A 679 28.47 -10.20 3.23
C MET A 679 28.62 -10.96 1.90
N SER A 680 29.75 -10.71 1.24
CA SER A 680 30.22 -11.36 0.01
C SER A 680 30.38 -12.88 0.15
N GLU A 681 30.14 -13.60 -0.94
CA GLU A 681 30.26 -15.06 -1.09
C GLU A 681 31.61 -15.63 -0.68
N LYS A 682 32.69 -14.86 -0.89
CA LYS A 682 34.06 -15.23 -0.47
C LYS A 682 34.25 -15.21 1.05
N ALA A 683 33.37 -14.54 1.80
CA ALA A 683 33.44 -14.45 3.26
C ALA A 683 32.58 -15.49 4.00
N ARG A 684 31.52 -16.05 3.37
CA ARG A 684 30.60 -17.03 4.00
C ARG A 684 31.14 -18.46 4.08
N GLY A 685 32.13 -18.82 3.26
CA GLY A 685 32.74 -20.17 3.26
C GLY A 685 33.56 -20.53 4.51
N LYS A 686 33.55 -19.69 5.55
CA LYS A 686 34.34 -19.86 6.77
C LYS A 686 33.53 -19.88 8.08
N MET A 687 32.19 -19.88 8.03
CA MET A 687 31.36 -19.90 9.25
C MET A 687 30.84 -21.32 9.58
N PRO A 688 30.77 -21.70 10.87
CA PRO A 688 30.14 -22.95 11.32
C PRO A 688 28.64 -22.97 11.00
N ALA A 689 28.10 -24.13 10.61
CA ALA A 689 26.69 -24.31 10.34
C ALA A 689 25.86 -24.22 11.64
N GLY A 690 24.83 -23.35 11.68
CA GLY A 690 23.83 -23.33 12.75
C GLY A 690 23.39 -21.98 13.31
N GLN A 691 23.87 -20.82 12.83
CA GLN A 691 23.34 -19.52 13.24
C GLN A 691 22.34 -18.93 12.24
N PRO A 692 21.24 -18.31 12.70
CA PRO A 692 20.33 -17.55 11.82
C PRO A 692 21.10 -16.40 11.16
N SER A 693 21.00 -16.25 9.84
CA SER A 693 21.79 -15.32 9.01
C SER A 693 21.40 -13.83 9.14
N PHE A 694 20.66 -13.43 10.17
CA PHE A 694 20.32 -12.03 10.42
C PHE A 694 21.19 -11.48 11.56
N SER A 695 22.45 -11.20 11.25
CA SER A 695 23.27 -10.31 12.06
C SER A 695 24.10 -9.42 11.14
N ARG A 696 23.77 -8.12 11.13
CA ARG A 696 24.66 -7.05 10.71
C ARG A 696 24.37 -5.78 11.51
N GLN A 697 25.45 -5.15 11.95
CA GLN A 697 25.53 -3.83 12.57
C GLN A 697 25.12 -2.70 11.58
N ASN A 698 24.40 -1.68 12.10
CA ASN A 698 24.07 -0.34 11.58
C ASN A 698 23.01 -0.31 10.44
N SER A 699 21.85 0.38 10.50
CA SER A 699 21.36 1.55 11.28
C SER A 699 19.97 1.30 11.91
N MET A 700 19.81 1.53 13.21
CA MET A 700 18.58 1.23 13.99
C MET A 700 17.34 2.08 13.62
N THR A 701 17.46 2.99 12.65
CA THR A 701 16.50 4.03 12.32
C THR A 701 15.17 3.46 11.81
N SER A 702 15.18 2.48 10.91
CA SER A 702 13.95 1.86 10.39
C SER A 702 13.39 0.75 11.29
N GLN A 703 14.27 0.06 12.03
CA GLN A 703 13.84 -0.99 12.97
C GLN A 703 13.13 -0.39 14.19
N SER A 704 13.60 0.74 14.74
CA SER A 704 12.88 1.45 15.82
C SER A 704 11.48 1.90 15.40
N SER A 705 11.31 2.31 14.13
CA SER A 705 10.01 2.68 13.56
C SER A 705 8.98 1.55 13.52
N LEU A 706 9.44 0.30 13.38
CA LEU A 706 8.57 -0.88 13.30
C LEU A 706 8.49 -1.63 14.64
N SER A 707 9.54 -1.59 15.45
CA SER A 707 9.60 -2.18 16.80
C SER A 707 8.63 -1.49 17.76
N ALA A 708 8.42 -0.18 17.60
CA ALA A 708 7.47 0.60 18.37
C ALA A 708 5.98 0.34 18.00
N ALA A 709 5.70 -0.50 17.00
CA ALA A 709 4.34 -0.96 16.68
C ALA A 709 3.90 -2.17 17.54
N PHE A 710 4.83 -2.78 18.26
CA PHE A 710 4.54 -3.80 19.26
C PHE A 710 4.49 -3.15 20.65
N PRO A 711 3.56 -3.54 21.53
CA PRO A 711 3.48 -2.96 22.87
C PRO A 711 4.77 -3.27 23.61
N THR A 712 5.58 -2.24 23.85
CA THR A 712 6.69 -2.32 24.80
C THR A 712 6.11 -2.62 26.18
N SER A 713 6.74 -3.55 26.89
CA SER A 713 6.49 -3.74 28.32
C SER A 713 6.63 -2.39 29.02
N SER A 714 5.61 -2.01 29.77
CA SER A 714 5.53 -0.75 30.52
C SER A 714 6.46 -0.75 31.75
N SER A 715 7.75 -1.00 31.57
CA SER A 715 8.76 -0.54 32.52
C SER A 715 8.99 0.94 32.20
N GLY A 716 8.52 1.83 33.08
CA GLY A 716 8.72 3.28 32.90
C GLY A 716 10.22 3.59 32.76
N PHE A 717 10.61 4.19 31.64
CA PHE A 717 11.97 4.67 31.44
C PHE A 717 12.28 5.77 32.45
N THR A 718 13.38 5.63 33.18
CA THR A 718 13.90 6.65 34.09
C THR A 718 15.31 7.04 33.65
N PRO A 719 15.56 8.29 33.24
CA PRO A 719 16.87 8.71 32.77
C PRO A 719 17.91 8.64 33.89
N THR A 720 19.09 8.12 33.58
CA THR A 720 20.24 8.03 34.50
C THR A 720 21.43 8.82 33.96
N THR A 721 22.38 9.18 34.83
CA THR A 721 23.61 9.86 34.41
C THR A 721 24.45 8.99 33.47
N ALA A 722 24.60 7.69 33.79
CA ALA A 722 25.31 6.74 32.94
C ALA A 722 24.66 6.60 31.55
N TRP A 723 23.33 6.62 31.46
CA TRP A 723 22.63 6.66 30.17
C TRP A 723 22.95 7.97 29.42
N LEU A 724 22.87 9.13 30.07
CA LEU A 724 23.18 10.41 29.43
C LEU A 724 24.62 10.47 28.90
N GLU A 725 25.59 10.02 29.70
CA GLU A 725 27.01 9.97 29.36
C GLU A 725 27.30 9.03 28.18
N SER A 726 26.46 8.01 27.94
CA SER A 726 26.66 7.05 26.86
C SER A 726 26.53 7.63 25.45
N TRP A 727 25.83 8.77 25.28
CA TRP A 727 25.56 9.35 23.97
C TRP A 727 25.85 10.85 23.88
N LEU A 728 25.83 11.60 25.00
CA LEU A 728 25.97 13.06 24.96
C LEU A 728 27.32 13.49 24.37
N ALA A 729 28.40 12.77 24.71
CA ALA A 729 29.74 13.02 24.17
C ALA A 729 29.89 12.64 22.69
N GLU A 730 29.01 11.76 22.18
CA GLU A 730 29.00 11.30 20.79
C GLU A 730 28.19 12.21 19.86
N LEU A 731 27.47 13.21 20.40
CA LEU A 731 26.68 14.13 19.58
C LEU A 731 27.57 14.90 18.59
N PRO A 732 27.17 15.01 17.32
CA PRO A 732 27.96 15.67 16.29
C PRO A 732 27.83 17.19 16.38
N LEU A 733 28.36 17.80 17.44
CA LEU A 733 28.30 19.25 17.69
C LEU A 733 29.54 20.01 17.18
N HIS A 734 30.64 19.29 16.90
CA HIS A 734 31.93 19.90 16.59
C HIS A 734 31.85 20.89 15.42
N THR A 735 31.33 20.47 14.26
CA THR A 735 31.20 21.30 13.05
C THR A 735 30.46 22.61 13.32
N ILE A 736 29.24 22.52 13.90
CA ILE A 736 28.41 23.69 14.21
C ILE A 736 29.13 24.64 15.18
N LEU A 737 29.71 24.12 16.27
CA LEU A 737 30.36 24.94 17.28
C LEU A 737 31.64 25.60 16.78
N THR A 738 32.42 24.91 15.92
CA THR A 738 33.60 25.49 15.28
C THR A 738 33.20 26.66 14.39
N ILE A 739 32.17 26.51 13.54
CA ILE A 739 31.64 27.59 12.70
C ILE A 739 31.12 28.76 13.54
N VAL A 740 30.38 28.47 14.62
CA VAL A 740 29.91 29.51 15.56
C VAL A 740 31.09 30.26 16.17
N SER A 741 32.13 29.56 16.61
CA SER A 741 33.31 30.17 17.25
C SER A 741 34.14 31.04 16.30
N ALA A 742 34.23 30.66 15.02
CA ALA A 742 34.95 31.41 14.00
C ALA A 742 34.20 32.70 13.60
N ILE A 743 32.86 32.62 13.46
CA ILE A 743 32.08 33.73 12.90
C ILE A 743 31.55 34.67 13.99
N ALA A 744 31.01 34.15 15.10
CA ALA A 744 30.28 34.95 16.09
C ALA A 744 31.07 36.16 16.67
N PRO A 745 32.39 36.08 16.92
CA PRO A 745 33.17 37.23 17.41
C PRO A 745 33.24 38.41 16.44
N HIS A 746 33.06 38.15 15.14
CA HIS A 746 33.15 39.14 14.07
C HIS A 746 31.79 39.79 13.74
N VAL A 747 30.72 39.41 14.45
CA VAL A 747 29.35 39.83 14.15
C VAL A 747 28.80 40.75 15.24
N PRO A 748 28.39 41.99 14.92
CA PRO A 748 27.73 42.87 15.87
C PRO A 748 26.42 42.28 16.38
N GLU A 749 26.13 42.43 17.68
CA GLU A 749 24.92 41.87 18.29
C GLU A 749 23.62 42.40 17.65
N ALA A 750 23.66 43.62 17.09
CA ALA A 750 22.55 44.20 16.34
C ALA A 750 22.12 43.37 15.11
N ALA A 751 23.06 42.65 14.48
CA ALA A 751 22.79 41.83 13.29
C ALA A 751 21.93 40.59 13.61
N PHE A 752 21.79 40.20 14.88
CA PHE A 752 20.98 39.05 15.30
C PHE A 752 19.52 39.40 15.63
N ARG A 753 19.13 40.68 15.60
CA ARG A 753 17.78 41.12 15.97
C ARG A 753 16.72 40.71 14.95
N SER A 754 16.94 40.97 13.67
CA SER A 754 16.03 40.59 12.59
C SER A 754 16.79 40.32 11.30
N ALA A 755 16.41 39.25 10.59
CA ALA A 755 16.95 38.93 9.26
C ALA A 755 16.63 40.01 8.20
N SER A 756 15.64 40.89 8.49
CA SER A 756 15.28 42.00 7.60
C SER A 756 16.11 43.27 7.83
N SER A 757 16.95 43.33 8.88
CA SER A 757 17.78 44.50 9.16
C SER A 757 18.89 44.66 8.10
N PRO A 758 19.32 45.90 7.79
CA PRO A 758 20.40 46.11 6.83
C PRO A 758 21.70 45.44 7.27
N GLU A 759 22.01 45.41 8.58
CA GLU A 759 23.17 44.74 9.15
C GLU A 759 23.09 43.22 9.02
N ALA A 760 21.90 42.63 9.15
CA ALA A 760 21.71 41.20 8.93
C ALA A 760 21.87 40.84 7.45
N ARG A 761 21.39 41.69 6.53
CA ARG A 761 21.55 41.48 5.08
C ARG A 761 23.00 41.54 4.64
N THR A 762 23.76 42.53 5.12
CA THR A 762 25.19 42.65 4.83
C THR A 762 25.98 41.48 5.43
N LEU A 763 25.62 41.03 6.64
CA LEU A 763 26.19 39.82 7.21
C LEU A 763 25.91 38.61 6.31
N ILE A 764 24.65 38.36 5.97
CA ILE A 764 24.23 37.20 5.17
C ILE A 764 24.95 37.16 3.81
N SER A 765 25.11 38.31 3.15
CA SER A 765 25.86 38.38 1.88
C SER A 765 27.35 38.09 2.05
N ASN A 766 27.92 38.40 3.22
CA ASN A 766 29.34 38.21 3.51
C ASN A 766 29.65 36.84 4.15
N LEU A 767 28.65 36.08 4.64
CA LEU A 767 28.87 34.77 5.23
C LEU A 767 29.71 33.80 4.36
N PRO A 768 29.55 33.76 3.02
CA PRO A 768 30.40 32.93 2.18
C PRO A 768 31.90 33.29 2.22
N SER A 769 32.28 34.55 2.54
CA SER A 769 33.69 34.95 2.61
C SER A 769 34.42 34.34 3.81
N PHE A 770 33.69 33.87 4.83
CA PHE A 770 34.28 33.14 5.95
C PHE A 770 34.81 31.75 5.57
N LEU A 771 34.65 31.31 4.31
CA LEU A 771 35.36 30.14 3.81
C LEU A 771 36.89 30.32 3.85
N GLU A 772 37.39 31.55 3.86
CA GLU A 772 38.82 31.85 4.00
C GLU A 772 39.35 31.61 5.43
N ASP A 773 38.47 31.47 6.43
CA ASP A 773 38.87 31.12 7.79
C ASP A 773 39.46 29.69 7.82
N PRO A 774 40.66 29.48 8.39
CA PRO A 774 41.32 28.18 8.36
C PRO A 774 40.50 27.04 8.98
N ALA A 775 39.71 27.32 10.03
CA ALA A 775 38.91 26.30 10.69
C ALA A 775 37.72 25.88 9.81
N ILE A 776 37.06 26.85 9.17
CA ILE A 776 35.94 26.59 8.25
C ILE A 776 36.44 25.94 6.96
N HIS A 777 37.56 26.40 6.41
CA HIS A 777 38.19 25.83 5.23
C HIS A 777 38.51 24.34 5.43
N THR A 778 39.03 23.96 6.60
CA THR A 778 39.36 22.57 6.92
C THR A 778 38.11 21.68 6.91
N ILE A 779 37.01 22.14 7.52
CA ILE A 779 35.73 21.43 7.56
C ILE A 779 35.17 21.19 6.15
N VAL A 780 35.22 22.21 5.29
CA VAL A 780 34.62 22.16 3.95
C VAL A 780 35.53 21.42 2.95
N SER A 781 36.85 21.47 3.13
CA SER A 781 37.81 20.78 2.25
C SER A 781 37.88 19.28 2.50
N GLU A 782 37.64 18.85 3.74
CA GLU A 782 37.60 17.45 4.14
C GLU A 782 36.23 17.09 4.75
N PRO A 783 35.14 17.15 3.95
CA PRO A 783 33.80 16.89 4.46
C PRO A 783 33.65 15.43 4.89
N SER A 784 32.80 15.19 5.89
CA SER A 784 32.50 13.82 6.32
C SER A 784 31.85 13.03 5.17
N PRO A 785 32.10 11.72 5.04
CA PRO A 785 31.44 10.91 4.04
C PRO A 785 29.91 10.97 4.17
N VAL A 786 29.22 11.17 3.04
CA VAL A 786 27.76 11.19 2.97
C VAL A 786 27.19 9.86 3.50
N ARG A 787 26.44 9.94 4.61
CA ARG A 787 25.75 8.79 5.21
C ARG A 787 24.36 8.63 4.63
N VAL A 788 24.18 7.58 3.84
CA VAL A 788 22.88 7.28 3.22
C VAL A 788 22.07 6.33 4.11
N HIS A 789 20.88 6.78 4.50
CA HIS A 789 19.93 6.08 5.35
C HIS A 789 18.83 5.44 4.52
N SER A 790 19.03 4.19 4.11
CA SER A 790 18.03 3.39 3.41
C SER A 790 17.03 2.73 4.36
N PHE A 791 15.84 2.41 3.85
CA PHE A 791 14.89 1.55 4.55
C PHE A 791 15.47 0.13 4.70
N GLU A 792 15.46 -0.41 5.91
CA GLU A 792 15.92 -1.78 6.19
C GLU A 792 14.79 -2.80 6.16
N TRP A 793 14.93 -3.81 5.32
CA TRP A 793 14.01 -4.96 5.26
C TRP A 793 14.34 -5.99 6.34
N SER A 794 13.33 -6.37 7.11
CA SER A 794 13.34 -7.44 8.11
C SER A 794 12.07 -8.28 7.99
N ALA A 795 12.02 -9.44 8.65
CA ALA A 795 10.78 -10.23 8.72
C ALA A 795 9.62 -9.39 9.31
N LEU A 796 9.89 -8.53 10.30
CA LEU A 796 8.88 -7.64 10.88
C LEU A 796 8.38 -6.59 9.87
N SER A 797 9.29 -5.95 9.14
CA SER A 797 8.92 -4.94 8.14
C SER A 797 8.16 -5.56 6.96
N MET A 798 8.56 -6.77 6.56
CA MET A 798 7.90 -7.53 5.50
C MET A 798 6.50 -7.97 5.94
N GLY A 799 6.38 -8.47 7.18
CA GLY A 799 5.10 -8.86 7.77
C GLY A 799 4.13 -7.68 7.90
N TRP A 800 4.63 -6.49 8.27
CA TRP A 800 3.84 -5.26 8.24
C TRP A 800 3.37 -4.93 6.82
N TYR A 801 4.25 -5.05 5.83
CA TYR A 801 3.94 -4.69 4.45
C TYR A 801 2.93 -5.65 3.80
N GLU A 802 3.09 -6.95 4.02
CA GLU A 802 2.10 -7.97 3.62
C GLU A 802 0.77 -7.77 4.34
N SER A 803 0.79 -7.49 5.65
CA SER A 803 -0.42 -7.15 6.42
C SER A 803 -1.12 -5.91 5.89
N LEU A 804 -0.38 -4.92 5.40
CA LEU A 804 -0.95 -3.71 4.83
C LEU A 804 -1.66 -4.01 3.50
N LEU A 805 -1.02 -4.75 2.59
CA LEU A 805 -1.61 -5.17 1.32
C LEU A 805 -2.89 -6.00 1.55
N TRP A 806 -2.81 -7.04 2.38
CA TRP A 806 -3.96 -7.87 2.70
C TRP A 806 -5.07 -7.10 3.45
N GLY A 807 -4.71 -6.10 4.26
CA GLY A 807 -5.66 -5.18 4.88
C GLY A 807 -6.44 -4.36 3.85
N PHE A 808 -5.78 -3.88 2.79
CA PHE A 808 -6.46 -3.19 1.68
C PHE A 808 -7.38 -4.14 0.90
N ILE A 809 -6.89 -5.34 0.57
CA ILE A 809 -7.67 -6.38 -0.12
C ILE A 809 -8.93 -6.71 0.70
N PHE A 810 -8.77 -7.01 1.99
CA PHE A 810 -9.88 -7.28 2.89
C PHE A 810 -10.86 -6.12 2.98
N SER A 811 -10.36 -4.90 3.21
CA SER A 811 -11.21 -3.70 3.28
C SER A 811 -11.97 -3.44 1.99
N SER A 812 -11.41 -3.82 0.83
CA SER A 812 -12.07 -3.65 -0.47
C SER A 812 -13.26 -4.61 -0.65
N GLU A 813 -13.21 -5.80 -0.02
CA GLU A 813 -14.24 -6.84 -0.06
C GLU A 813 -15.24 -6.75 1.11
N MET A 814 -14.93 -6.04 2.20
CA MET A 814 -15.78 -6.00 3.39
C MET A 814 -17.22 -5.56 3.11
N VAL A 815 -17.42 -4.54 2.28
CA VAL A 815 -18.75 -3.96 2.01
C VAL A 815 -19.36 -4.60 0.77
N VAL A 816 -20.25 -5.57 0.99
CA VAL A 816 -20.90 -6.39 -0.05
C VAL A 816 -22.02 -5.62 -0.77
N GLY A 817 -22.18 -5.93 -2.06
CA GLY A 817 -23.36 -5.55 -2.82
C GLY A 817 -23.37 -4.10 -3.30
N THR A 818 -24.57 -3.50 -3.37
CA THR A 818 -24.75 -2.17 -3.97
C THR A 818 -24.66 -1.01 -3.00
N ALA A 819 -24.41 -1.28 -1.71
CA ALA A 819 -24.41 -0.30 -0.63
C ALA A 819 -23.58 0.95 -0.93
N SER A 820 -24.01 2.10 -0.37
CA SER A 820 -23.28 3.35 -0.52
C SER A 820 -21.89 3.19 0.09
N GLY A 821 -20.84 3.42 -0.70
CA GLY A 821 -19.50 3.12 -0.25
C GLY A 821 -19.05 1.67 -0.43
N ALA A 822 -19.78 0.78 -1.11
CA ALA A 822 -19.29 -0.53 -1.53
C ALA A 822 -18.33 -0.41 -2.75
N THR A 823 -17.44 -1.39 -2.90
CA THR A 823 -16.77 -1.64 -4.18
C THR A 823 -17.75 -2.44 -5.06
N PRO A 824 -18.17 -1.92 -6.23
CA PRO A 824 -19.18 -2.60 -7.06
C PRO A 824 -18.79 -4.04 -7.38
N GLY A 825 -19.69 -5.01 -7.17
CA GLY A 825 -19.49 -6.42 -7.55
C GLY A 825 -18.73 -7.30 -6.54
N THR A 826 -18.45 -6.77 -5.34
CA THR A 826 -17.85 -7.54 -4.24
C THR A 826 -18.86 -8.45 -3.57
N VAL A 827 -18.36 -9.59 -3.08
CA VAL A 827 -19.18 -10.66 -2.50
C VAL A 827 -18.85 -10.92 -1.03
N GLY A 828 -17.78 -10.31 -0.50
CA GLY A 828 -17.40 -10.46 0.91
C GLY A 828 -16.76 -11.80 1.18
N VAL A 829 -15.76 -12.17 0.37
CA VAL A 829 -15.08 -13.48 0.42
C VAL A 829 -14.68 -13.89 1.84
N TRP A 830 -14.09 -12.96 2.58
CA TRP A 830 -13.55 -13.20 3.93
C TRP A 830 -14.48 -12.74 5.05
N ASN A 831 -15.69 -12.29 4.73
CA ASN A 831 -16.61 -11.77 5.74
C ASN A 831 -17.06 -12.88 6.70
N GLY A 832 -16.93 -12.60 7.99
CA GLY A 832 -17.29 -13.53 9.06
C GLY A 832 -16.30 -14.66 9.28
N THR A 833 -15.06 -14.55 8.78
CA THR A 833 -13.95 -15.49 9.06
C THR A 833 -12.97 -14.92 10.10
N SER A 834 -12.25 -15.78 10.82
CA SER A 834 -11.33 -15.39 11.90
C SER A 834 -9.92 -15.09 11.36
N ILE A 835 -9.72 -13.83 10.95
CA ILE A 835 -8.44 -13.31 10.45
C ILE A 835 -7.42 -13.17 11.59
N LYS A 836 -6.15 -13.54 11.34
CA LYS A 836 -5.05 -13.47 12.32
C LYS A 836 -3.96 -12.46 11.97
N LEU A 837 -3.82 -12.14 10.68
CA LEU A 837 -2.77 -11.24 10.20
C LEU A 837 -2.90 -9.82 10.76
N PHE A 838 -4.13 -9.35 10.91
CA PHE A 838 -4.48 -8.06 11.51
C PHE A 838 -5.81 -8.16 12.26
N LYS A 839 -6.01 -7.24 13.22
CA LYS A 839 -7.27 -7.16 13.96
C LYS A 839 -8.33 -6.41 13.16
N VAL A 840 -9.50 -7.02 13.02
CA VAL A 840 -10.69 -6.35 12.46
C VAL A 840 -11.47 -5.76 13.62
N GLN A 841 -11.53 -4.43 13.69
CA GLN A 841 -12.36 -3.72 14.66
C GLN A 841 -13.59 -3.17 13.94
N GLU A 842 -14.77 -3.70 14.25
CA GLU A 842 -16.03 -3.11 13.78
C GLU A 842 -16.15 -1.71 14.40
N ALA A 843 -16.11 -0.67 13.55
CA ALA A 843 -16.43 0.66 14.01
C ALA A 843 -17.88 0.63 14.50
N ALA A 844 -18.13 1.06 15.75
CA ALA A 844 -19.48 1.20 16.28
C ALA A 844 -20.33 1.96 15.25
N ALA A 845 -21.50 1.41 14.91
CA ALA A 845 -22.40 2.01 13.92
C ALA A 845 -22.59 3.50 14.25
N GLN A 846 -22.02 4.37 13.42
CA GLN A 846 -22.25 5.81 13.56
C GLN A 846 -23.75 6.04 13.40
N GLY A 847 -24.39 6.59 14.44
CA GLY A 847 -25.79 6.96 14.38
C GLY A 847 -26.07 7.89 13.20
N PRO A 848 -27.31 7.90 12.68
CA PRO A 848 -27.65 8.66 11.47
C PRO A 848 -27.29 10.13 11.64
N THR A 849 -26.42 10.63 10.77
CA THR A 849 -26.05 12.05 10.71
C THR A 849 -26.92 12.74 9.66
N LEU A 850 -27.38 13.97 9.94
CA LEU A 850 -28.25 14.75 9.02
C LEU A 850 -27.63 15.02 7.64
N LEU A 851 -26.33 14.81 7.48
CA LEU A 851 -25.58 14.93 6.21
C LEU A 851 -25.66 13.67 5.32
N ALA A 852 -26.19 12.55 5.82
CA ALA A 852 -26.31 11.29 5.08
C ALA A 852 -27.66 10.57 5.37
N PRO A 853 -28.79 11.07 4.85
CA PRO A 853 -30.13 10.56 5.18
C PRO A 853 -30.40 9.10 4.74
N LYS A 854 -29.54 8.51 3.89
CA LYS A 854 -29.67 7.09 3.47
C LYS A 854 -29.31 6.08 4.57
N GLY A 855 -28.53 6.49 5.58
CA GLY A 855 -28.14 5.59 6.68
C GLY A 855 -29.32 5.13 7.54
N ALA A 856 -30.40 5.92 7.60
CA ALA A 856 -31.61 5.54 8.34
C ALA A 856 -32.37 4.38 7.67
N VAL A 857 -32.37 4.31 6.33
CA VAL A 857 -33.07 3.24 5.59
C VAL A 857 -32.26 1.93 5.65
N ASP A 858 -30.92 2.01 5.57
CA ASP A 858 -30.02 0.86 5.72
C ASP A 858 -29.99 0.31 7.16
N ALA A 859 -30.08 1.19 8.18
CA ALA A 859 -30.19 0.79 9.58
C ALA A 859 -31.54 0.10 9.91
N VAL A 860 -32.61 0.48 9.21
CA VAL A 860 -33.93 -0.17 9.33
C VAL A 860 -33.96 -1.49 8.55
N GLY A 861 -33.36 -1.55 7.37
CA GLY A 861 -33.25 -2.77 6.56
C GLY A 861 -32.43 -3.88 7.27
N SER A 862 -31.31 -3.52 7.88
CA SER A 862 -30.47 -4.46 8.66
C SER A 862 -31.18 -4.97 9.93
N ASN A 863 -31.92 -4.12 10.64
CA ASN A 863 -32.74 -4.53 11.78
C ASN A 863 -33.92 -5.45 11.38
N LEU A 864 -34.50 -5.25 10.19
CA LEU A 864 -35.59 -6.09 9.70
C LEU A 864 -35.09 -7.48 9.28
N VAL A 865 -33.92 -7.56 8.65
CA VAL A 865 -33.26 -8.84 8.30
C VAL A 865 -32.85 -9.61 9.55
N GLN A 866 -32.34 -8.92 10.59
CA GLN A 866 -32.06 -9.56 11.88
C GLN A 866 -33.33 -10.04 12.61
N ARG A 867 -34.45 -9.31 12.52
CA ARG A 867 -35.73 -9.76 13.12
C ARG A 867 -36.36 -10.93 12.38
N ILE A 868 -36.23 -11.01 11.06
CA ILE A 868 -36.72 -12.14 10.27
C ILE A 868 -35.87 -13.39 10.52
N GLY A 869 -34.55 -13.24 10.71
CA GLY A 869 -33.65 -14.34 11.11
C GLY A 869 -34.01 -14.98 12.45
N ASN A 870 -34.59 -14.20 13.38
CA ASN A 870 -34.99 -14.67 14.72
C ASN A 870 -36.44 -15.23 14.79
N LEU A 871 -37.19 -15.25 13.68
CA LEU A 871 -38.58 -15.71 13.66
C LEU A 871 -38.78 -17.17 13.22
N SER A 872 -37.70 -17.92 12.97
CA SER A 872 -37.80 -19.38 12.82
C SER A 872 -37.59 -20.07 14.17
N PHE A 873 -38.57 -20.89 14.56
CA PHE A 873 -38.64 -21.78 15.74
C PHE A 873 -39.20 -21.20 17.05
N ARG A 874 -40.54 -21.19 17.17
CA ARG A 874 -41.20 -21.76 18.35
C ARG A 874 -42.41 -22.59 17.92
N ARG A 875 -42.19 -23.90 17.79
CA ARG A 875 -43.22 -24.93 17.71
C ARG A 875 -43.11 -25.72 19.03
N SER A 876 -44.07 -25.61 19.93
CA SER A 876 -44.29 -26.65 20.95
C SER A 876 -45.77 -26.96 21.07
N SER A 877 -46.04 -28.25 21.10
CA SER A 877 -47.31 -28.89 21.39
C SER A 877 -47.67 -28.84 22.88
N THR A 878 -48.94 -29.15 23.15
CA THR A 878 -49.60 -29.64 24.39
C THR A 878 -50.05 -28.67 25.50
N GLN A 879 -51.36 -28.38 25.44
CA GLN A 879 -52.44 -28.69 26.42
C GLN A 879 -52.68 -27.85 27.70
N GLU A 880 -53.94 -27.37 27.76
CA GLU A 880 -54.86 -27.22 28.90
C GLU A 880 -55.00 -25.91 29.73
N SER A 881 -56.20 -25.32 29.58
CA SER A 881 -57.13 -24.83 30.62
C SER A 881 -57.26 -23.32 30.96
N GLN A 882 -58.50 -22.85 30.72
CA GLN A 882 -59.32 -21.92 31.51
C GLN A 882 -59.24 -20.37 31.36
N THR A 883 -60.32 -19.87 30.70
CA THR A 883 -61.27 -18.80 31.10
C THR A 883 -60.93 -17.30 31.07
N SER A 884 -61.88 -16.57 30.43
CA SER A 884 -62.29 -15.15 30.61
C SER A 884 -61.32 -14.07 30.10
N SER A 885 -61.68 -12.97 29.45
CA SER A 885 -62.96 -12.32 29.12
C SER A 885 -62.72 -11.25 28.01
N ARG A 886 -63.81 -10.86 27.34
CA ARG A 886 -63.97 -9.99 26.16
C ARG A 886 -63.34 -8.55 26.19
N PRO A 887 -63.25 -7.88 25.00
CA PRO A 887 -62.51 -6.63 24.73
C PRO A 887 -63.41 -5.36 24.75
N PRO A 888 -62.90 -4.17 24.38
CA PRO A 888 -63.40 -3.58 23.11
C PRO A 888 -62.44 -2.64 22.31
N SER A 889 -62.75 -2.55 20.99
CA SER A 889 -62.77 -1.37 20.08
C SER A 889 -61.43 -0.68 19.71
N ILE A 890 -60.90 -0.71 18.47
CA ILE A 890 -61.37 -0.23 17.13
C ILE A 890 -61.68 1.28 17.07
N ARG A 891 -60.84 2.05 16.34
CA ARG A 891 -61.13 2.91 15.15
C ARG A 891 -59.91 3.78 14.79
N GLU A 892 -59.36 3.61 13.57
CA GLU A 892 -59.53 4.47 12.36
C GLU A 892 -58.87 5.86 12.54
N VAL A 893 -57.88 6.27 11.74
CA VAL A 893 -57.86 6.39 10.26
C VAL A 893 -56.58 5.83 9.64
#